data_AF-A0A662IRI2-F1
#
_entry.id   AF-A0A662IRI2-F1
#
_cell.length_a   1.000
_cell.length_b   1.000
_cell.length_c   1.000
_cell.angle_alpha   90.00
_cell.angle_beta   90.00
_cell.angle_gamma   90.00
#
_symmetry.space_group_name_H-M   'P 1'
#
loop_
_entity.id
_entity.type
_entity.pdbx_description
1 polymer ?
#
loop_
_entity_poly.entity_id
_entity_poly.type
_entity_poly.pdbx_seq_one_letter_code
_entity_poly.pdbx_strand_id
1 'polypeptide(L)'
;TNASRVQLVKSALEAFKDIVDASLYDVVVVVHAGGDEVLSGSPLDISSFAFHDLEVEVEGRRLCVNVAVVSELDTLGVYCHELMASLGLPELYDPSRRCPRMGSWCLMDEGFLAGSPPGSSPPHISSWCKLRMGWLGDGDVVTAKAWEAVRVYLMPIEYGVGVRAVKVPVDEESYYLIEARVKWGFDQQLPSEGVLVVSVNESSRSPLTLVDFNPSTPTLDDACLTEGSRWVSPDGQVEVEVLSRQGDVFLVEVLWRPSTVILESYELTPPRASPGHPQRLAMVFKWPSGEPASNVTIRALGFETLTNSSGVAVVSATLSDVGTLEVPVEAISPMGEKLLVSYLNGVPVMVWDLIVVKGVRSSACRVDVGSQVELEVEAEYALSGEPFTGDCGALYINGLEASWDEESCAWRLTVAESSACNVTFRVSKVLDLKYGVEEFEDYGRSVSVVWDKVVVELRQPTVRFPPGSNASISYRAYYESTGEPFVGLVELNDSTVKSSIGKYYYTVERVVDELYGLTAYESNTIVVIFDEIDVEAYVTATPLTPSVRVVVKYISDGSPASGAHVEINGLEAVEVEPGVYEVAAPCFTPTVSFKATVELDGFTKALEGSLVAYGNVVLYAVISCAALIAVWRLRVRFKARG
;
A
#
# COMPACT_ATOMS: atom_id res chain seq x y z
N THR A 1 7.97 4.45 67.08
CA THR A 1 7.26 4.75 65.80
C THR A 1 8.29 4.91 64.70
N ASN A 2 7.91 4.79 63.41
CA ASN A 2 8.86 4.99 62.32
C ASN A 2 9.53 6.39 62.37
N ALA A 3 8.77 7.45 62.66
CA ALA A 3 9.31 8.80 62.81
C ALA A 3 10.37 8.95 63.92
N SER A 4 10.23 8.25 65.05
CA SER A 4 11.26 8.28 66.11
C SER A 4 12.51 7.50 65.72
N ARG A 5 12.36 6.38 65.01
CA ARG A 5 13.48 5.61 64.44
C ARG A 5 14.28 6.44 63.44
N VAL A 6 13.62 7.11 62.51
CA VAL A 6 14.27 8.03 61.56
C VAL A 6 14.95 9.20 62.28
N GLN A 7 14.32 9.78 63.30
CA GLN A 7 14.92 10.87 64.07
C GLN A 7 16.20 10.43 64.80
N LEU A 8 16.23 9.21 65.35
CA LEU A 8 17.43 8.65 65.97
C LEU A 8 18.58 8.56 64.97
N VAL A 9 18.32 7.97 63.79
CA VAL A 9 19.31 7.85 62.70
C VAL A 9 19.82 9.23 62.29
N LYS A 10 18.92 10.19 62.06
CA LYS A 10 19.28 11.56 61.71
C LYS A 10 20.18 12.20 62.76
N SER A 11 19.82 12.10 64.04
CA SER A 11 20.62 12.66 65.14
C SER A 11 21.99 11.99 65.29
N ALA A 12 22.09 10.69 65.01
CA ALA A 12 23.37 9.99 64.98
C ALA A 12 24.27 10.51 63.85
N LEU A 13 23.73 10.65 62.63
CA LEU A 13 24.47 11.18 61.48
C LEU A 13 24.90 12.64 61.70
N GLU A 14 24.03 13.47 62.27
CA GLU A 14 24.34 14.86 62.62
C GLU A 14 25.47 14.97 63.65
N ALA A 15 25.58 14.02 64.59
CA ALA A 15 26.62 14.02 65.62
C ALA A 15 28.02 13.71 65.08
N PHE A 16 28.13 12.96 63.97
CA PHE A 16 29.41 12.50 63.40
C PHE A 16 29.78 13.17 62.07
N LYS A 17 28.95 14.08 61.56
CA LYS A 17 29.12 14.77 60.27
C LYS A 17 30.49 15.45 60.07
N ASP A 18 31.09 15.97 61.14
CA ASP A 18 32.37 16.70 61.08
C ASP A 18 33.58 15.74 61.10
N ILE A 19 33.34 14.45 61.31
CA ILE A 19 34.35 13.40 61.50
C ILE A 19 34.37 12.46 60.29
N VAL A 20 33.18 12.06 59.81
CA VAL A 20 33.03 11.10 58.71
C VAL A 20 31.88 11.52 57.80
N ASP A 21 32.11 11.49 56.49
CA ASP A 21 31.05 11.63 55.49
C ASP A 21 30.36 10.28 55.28
N ALA A 22 29.14 10.14 55.81
CA ALA A 22 28.35 8.92 55.73
C ALA A 22 27.99 8.52 54.28
N SER A 23 28.02 9.46 53.33
CA SER A 23 27.75 9.17 51.92
C SER A 23 28.84 8.34 51.23
N LEU A 24 30.00 8.18 51.86
CA LEU A 24 31.12 7.39 51.34
C LEU A 24 31.02 5.90 51.70
N TYR A 25 30.00 5.48 52.44
CA TYR A 25 29.85 4.12 52.94
C TYR A 25 28.53 3.52 52.47
N ASP A 26 28.57 2.25 52.09
CA ASP A 26 27.38 1.53 51.62
C ASP A 26 26.36 1.32 52.74
N VAL A 27 26.83 1.18 54.00
CA VAL A 27 26.01 0.98 55.20
C VAL A 27 26.61 1.71 56.40
N VAL A 28 25.75 2.30 57.22
CA VAL A 28 26.10 2.85 58.55
C VAL A 28 25.48 1.96 59.64
N VAL A 29 26.30 1.49 60.58
CA VAL A 29 25.81 0.75 61.75
C VAL A 29 25.81 1.67 62.96
N VAL A 30 24.65 1.91 63.54
CA VAL A 30 24.47 2.70 64.76
C VAL A 30 24.29 1.74 65.94
N VAL A 31 25.25 1.75 66.86
CA VAL A 31 25.17 0.96 68.09
C VAL A 31 24.68 1.86 69.22
N HIS A 32 23.52 1.58 69.80
CA HIS A 32 23.01 2.32 70.95
C HIS A 32 23.35 1.63 72.27
N ALA A 33 23.50 2.45 73.32
CA ALA A 33 23.72 1.96 74.67
C ALA A 33 22.46 1.29 75.24
N GLY A 34 22.65 0.36 76.17
CA GLY A 34 21.56 -0.37 76.83
C GLY A 34 21.07 -1.59 76.05
N GLY A 35 20.03 -2.24 76.57
CA GLY A 35 19.47 -3.46 75.98
C GLY A 35 18.61 -3.19 74.75
N ASP A 36 18.41 -4.23 73.95
CA ASP A 36 17.36 -4.29 72.94
C ASP A 36 16.00 -4.59 73.61
N GLU A 37 14.94 -3.90 73.17
CA GLU A 37 13.58 -4.04 73.73
C GLU A 37 13.06 -5.48 73.67
N VAL A 38 13.37 -6.23 72.61
CA VAL A 38 12.92 -7.62 72.42
C VAL A 38 13.62 -8.55 73.41
N LEU A 39 14.89 -8.30 73.70
CA LEU A 39 15.67 -9.08 74.67
C LEU A 39 15.38 -8.71 76.12
N SER A 40 15.23 -7.41 76.43
CA SER A 40 15.06 -6.91 77.80
C SER A 40 13.61 -6.93 78.28
N GLY A 41 12.65 -6.89 77.35
CA GLY A 41 11.22 -6.73 77.63
C GLY A 41 10.85 -5.35 78.18
N SER A 42 11.79 -4.40 78.19
CA SER A 42 11.59 -3.04 78.68
C SER A 42 11.11 -2.14 77.55
N PRO A 43 9.91 -1.53 77.63
CA PRO A 43 9.42 -0.61 76.60
C PRO A 43 10.17 0.74 76.58
N LEU A 44 11.16 0.93 77.45
CA LEU A 44 12.06 2.08 77.46
C LEU A 44 13.31 1.85 76.61
N ASP A 45 13.57 0.61 76.21
CA ASP A 45 14.68 0.25 75.33
C ASP A 45 14.25 0.40 73.86
N ILE A 46 15.23 0.52 72.97
CA ILE A 46 14.98 0.59 71.52
C ILE A 46 15.04 -0.84 70.99
N SER A 47 14.02 -1.27 70.25
CA SER A 47 14.09 -2.49 69.44
C SER A 47 14.98 -2.24 68.23
N SER A 48 15.93 -3.13 67.96
CA SER A 48 16.81 -3.08 66.78
C SER A 48 16.01 -3.07 65.47
N PHE A 49 16.55 -2.38 64.47
CA PHE A 49 15.89 -2.20 63.17
C PHE A 49 16.88 -1.76 62.08
N ALA A 50 16.48 -1.94 60.84
CA ALA A 50 17.20 -1.44 59.68
C ALA A 50 16.33 -0.57 58.76
N PHE A 51 17.01 0.28 57.98
CA PHE A 51 16.46 0.94 56.81
C PHE A 51 17.35 0.70 55.61
N HIS A 52 16.71 0.45 54.46
CA HIS A 52 17.33 0.43 53.15
C HIS A 52 16.88 1.67 52.38
N ASP A 53 17.81 2.36 51.71
CA ASP A 53 17.59 3.59 50.96
C ASP A 53 16.84 4.69 51.75
N LEU A 54 17.24 4.92 53.01
CA LEU A 54 16.64 5.94 53.84
C LEU A 54 17.07 7.33 53.39
N GLU A 55 16.11 8.16 52.96
CA GLU A 55 16.34 9.58 52.74
C GLU A 55 16.28 10.38 54.04
N VAL A 56 17.39 11.03 54.38
CA VAL A 56 17.51 11.93 55.53
C VAL A 56 18.18 13.25 55.13
N GLU A 57 17.75 14.33 55.79
CA GLU A 57 18.39 15.63 55.64
C GLU A 57 19.32 15.91 56.82
N VAL A 58 20.62 16.05 56.54
CA VAL A 58 21.68 16.40 57.50
C VAL A 58 22.29 17.72 57.05
N GLU A 59 22.10 18.79 57.84
CA GLU A 59 22.54 20.17 57.54
C GLU A 59 22.14 20.73 56.17
N GLY A 60 20.90 20.50 55.73
CA GLY A 60 20.43 20.97 54.43
C GLY A 60 20.92 20.14 53.24
N ARG A 61 21.70 19.08 53.46
CA ARG A 61 22.05 18.08 52.45
C ARG A 61 21.13 16.86 52.58
N ARG A 62 20.58 16.42 51.46
CA ARG A 62 19.83 15.17 51.38
C ARG A 62 20.80 14.02 51.16
N LEU A 63 20.77 13.04 52.05
CA LEU A 63 21.54 11.81 51.98
C LEU A 63 20.58 10.64 51.82
N CYS A 64 20.94 9.68 50.97
CA CYS A 64 20.34 8.36 50.93
C CYS A 64 21.32 7.40 51.61
N VAL A 65 20.91 6.75 52.70
CA VAL A 65 21.78 5.87 53.49
C VAL A 65 21.10 4.55 53.79
N ASN A 66 21.88 3.47 53.81
CA ASN A 66 21.47 2.21 54.41
C ASN A 66 21.94 2.18 55.86
N VAL A 67 21.06 1.88 56.79
CA VAL A 67 21.37 1.97 58.22
C VAL A 67 20.86 0.75 58.95
N ALA A 68 21.73 0.14 59.77
CA ALA A 68 21.36 -0.85 60.77
C ALA A 68 21.52 -0.22 62.15
N VAL A 69 20.50 -0.33 63.00
CA VAL A 69 20.52 0.16 64.38
C VAL A 69 20.39 -1.02 65.33
N VAL A 70 21.38 -1.18 66.19
CA VAL A 70 21.53 -2.35 67.06
C VAL A 70 21.92 -1.94 68.48
N SER A 71 21.64 -2.81 69.46
CA SER A 71 22.07 -2.66 70.85
C SER A 71 23.54 -3.08 71.03
N GLU A 72 24.25 -2.46 71.97
CA GLU A 72 25.57 -2.91 72.40
C GLU A 72 25.57 -4.33 73.02
N LEU A 73 24.40 -4.83 73.42
CA LEU A 73 24.18 -6.15 74.01
C LEU A 73 23.57 -7.16 73.02
N ASP A 74 23.36 -6.76 71.77
CA ASP A 74 22.83 -7.65 70.74
C ASP A 74 23.82 -8.78 70.39
N THR A 75 23.25 -9.92 70.01
CA THR A 75 24.02 -11.10 69.57
C THR A 75 24.56 -10.90 68.15
N LEU A 76 25.60 -11.65 67.78
CA LEU A 76 26.16 -11.62 66.41
C LEU A 76 25.06 -11.82 65.35
N GLY A 77 24.13 -12.73 65.59
CA GLY A 77 23.01 -12.96 64.67
C GLY A 77 22.14 -11.73 64.44
N VAL A 78 21.83 -10.94 65.48
CA VAL A 78 21.07 -9.68 65.33
C VAL A 78 21.86 -8.66 64.50
N TYR A 79 23.15 -8.50 64.78
CA TYR A 79 24.03 -7.64 63.95
C TYR A 79 23.99 -8.07 62.48
N CYS A 80 24.13 -9.36 62.20
CA CYS A 80 24.09 -9.89 60.84
C CYS A 80 22.71 -9.69 60.19
N HIS A 81 21.62 -9.90 60.93
CA HIS A 81 20.26 -9.74 60.43
C HIS A 81 19.98 -8.30 60.01
N GLU A 82 20.22 -7.34 60.90
CA GLU A 82 19.98 -5.92 60.63
C GLU A 82 20.91 -5.39 59.54
N LEU A 83 22.16 -5.86 59.49
CA LEU A 83 23.08 -5.51 58.41
C LEU A 83 22.53 -5.96 57.05
N MET A 84 22.09 -7.21 56.93
CA MET A 84 21.53 -7.73 55.68
C MET A 84 20.20 -7.08 55.31
N ALA A 85 19.36 -6.71 56.29
CA ALA A 85 18.15 -5.94 56.07
C ALA A 85 18.45 -4.52 55.55
N SER A 86 19.48 -3.86 56.09
CA SER A 86 19.93 -2.55 55.60
C SER A 86 20.42 -2.59 54.15
N LEU A 87 20.93 -3.74 53.71
CA LEU A 87 21.35 -3.99 52.33
C LEU A 87 20.21 -4.36 51.37
N GLY A 88 18.95 -4.34 51.82
CA GLY A 88 17.78 -4.52 50.97
C GLY A 88 17.21 -5.94 50.91
N LEU A 89 17.69 -6.85 51.76
CA LEU A 89 17.01 -8.12 51.97
C LEU A 89 15.78 -7.93 52.86
N PRO A 90 14.63 -8.56 52.51
CA PRO A 90 13.44 -8.48 53.35
C PRO A 90 13.60 -9.30 54.64
N GLU A 91 12.96 -8.82 55.71
CA GLU A 91 12.68 -9.64 56.88
C GLU A 91 11.67 -10.74 56.49
N LEU A 92 12.05 -12.01 56.67
CA LEU A 92 11.22 -13.15 56.25
C LEU A 92 10.40 -13.76 57.40
N TYR A 93 10.79 -13.52 58.65
CA TYR A 93 10.05 -14.04 59.79
C TYR A 93 8.75 -13.27 60.01
N ASP A 94 7.69 -13.99 60.40
CA ASP A 94 6.50 -13.36 60.97
C ASP A 94 6.81 -12.92 62.40
N PRO A 95 6.52 -11.66 62.82
CA PRO A 95 6.66 -11.23 64.21
C PRO A 95 5.98 -12.16 65.23
N SER A 96 4.93 -12.91 64.82
CA SER A 96 4.28 -13.92 65.65
C SER A 96 5.04 -15.25 65.77
N ARG A 97 6.01 -15.50 64.87
CA ARG A 97 6.84 -16.71 64.72
C ARG A 97 6.04 -18.01 64.63
N ARG A 98 4.84 -17.94 64.06
CA ARG A 98 3.94 -19.11 63.90
C ARG A 98 4.01 -19.74 62.52
N CYS A 99 4.48 -18.99 61.52
CA CYS A 99 4.52 -19.39 60.13
C CYS A 99 5.90 -19.05 59.53
N PRO A 100 6.99 -19.73 59.95
CA PRO A 100 8.31 -19.48 59.41
C PRO A 100 8.32 -19.75 57.90
N ARG A 101 9.13 -19.00 57.15
CA ARG A 101 9.29 -19.18 55.70
C ARG A 101 10.47 -20.08 55.38
N MET A 102 11.62 -19.80 55.99
CA MET A 102 12.84 -20.61 55.97
C MET A 102 13.18 -21.17 57.36
N GLY A 103 12.58 -20.66 58.44
CA GLY A 103 12.88 -21.07 59.82
C GLY A 103 14.37 -20.89 60.15
N SER A 104 14.92 -21.87 60.89
CA SER A 104 16.32 -21.89 61.31
C SER A 104 17.34 -21.99 60.16
N TRP A 105 16.89 -22.16 58.90
CA TRP A 105 17.77 -22.33 57.75
C TRP A 105 18.29 -21.01 57.16
N CYS A 106 17.71 -19.85 57.49
CA CYS A 106 18.12 -18.58 56.89
C CYS A 106 18.29 -17.50 57.96
N LEU A 107 19.40 -16.75 57.87
CA LEU A 107 19.64 -15.57 58.71
C LEU A 107 18.49 -14.54 58.67
N MET A 108 17.84 -14.38 57.51
CA MET A 108 16.74 -13.41 57.33
C MET A 108 15.40 -13.89 57.92
N ASP A 109 15.33 -15.11 58.46
CA ASP A 109 14.16 -15.65 59.14
C ASP A 109 14.48 -15.95 60.62
N GLU A 110 14.32 -17.17 61.14
CA GLU A 110 14.62 -17.48 62.56
C GLU A 110 16.09 -17.84 62.80
N GLY A 111 16.88 -18.02 61.73
CA GLY A 111 18.28 -18.45 61.80
C GLY A 111 19.20 -17.49 62.57
N PHE A 112 18.88 -16.20 62.67
CA PHE A 112 19.70 -15.26 63.46
C PHE A 112 19.79 -15.62 64.95
N LEU A 113 18.92 -16.51 65.46
CA LEU A 113 18.97 -17.00 66.84
C LEU A 113 19.80 -18.28 67.00
N ALA A 114 20.34 -18.85 65.92
CA ALA A 114 21.10 -20.09 65.97
C ALA A 114 22.40 -19.95 66.78
N GLY A 115 22.74 -21.02 67.52
CA GLY A 115 23.93 -21.06 68.37
C GLY A 115 23.65 -21.42 69.82
N SER A 116 24.73 -21.77 70.53
CA SER A 116 24.74 -21.93 71.98
C SER A 116 25.95 -21.17 72.54
N PRO A 117 25.76 -19.94 73.08
CA PRO A 117 24.48 -19.27 73.37
C PRO A 117 23.70 -18.82 72.12
N PRO A 118 22.37 -18.56 72.21
CA PRO A 118 21.56 -18.12 71.07
C PRO A 118 22.16 -16.92 70.32
N GLY A 119 22.10 -16.96 68.99
CA GLY A 119 22.63 -15.94 68.09
C GLY A 119 24.16 -15.89 67.96
N SER A 120 24.87 -16.89 68.50
CA SER A 120 26.34 -16.99 68.39
C SER A 120 26.83 -17.62 67.08
N SER A 121 25.98 -18.31 66.33
CA SER A 121 26.33 -18.99 65.07
C SER A 121 25.18 -18.87 64.06
N PRO A 122 24.89 -17.65 63.57
CA PRO A 122 23.84 -17.46 62.58
C PRO A 122 24.19 -18.18 61.27
N PRO A 123 23.26 -18.93 60.65
CA PRO A 123 23.51 -19.66 59.41
C PRO A 123 23.64 -18.71 58.22
N HIS A 124 24.12 -19.23 57.09
CA HIS A 124 24.11 -18.46 55.85
C HIS A 124 22.69 -18.10 55.39
N ILE A 125 22.60 -16.96 54.71
CA ILE A 125 21.41 -16.58 53.94
C ILE A 125 21.14 -17.58 52.80
N SER A 126 19.87 -17.75 52.44
CA SER A 126 19.42 -18.64 51.37
C SER A 126 20.02 -18.29 50.00
N SER A 127 19.96 -19.23 49.06
CA SER A 127 20.31 -19.05 47.65
C SER A 127 19.56 -17.87 47.01
N TRP A 128 18.27 -17.67 47.32
CA TRP A 128 17.51 -16.51 46.86
C TRP A 128 18.14 -15.20 47.35
N CYS A 129 18.45 -15.12 48.64
CA CYS A 129 19.10 -13.96 49.23
C CYS A 129 20.48 -13.71 48.60
N LYS A 130 21.29 -14.76 48.41
CA LYS A 130 22.62 -14.63 47.80
C LYS A 130 22.55 -14.20 46.34
N LEU A 131 21.56 -14.68 45.58
CA LEU A 131 21.29 -14.21 44.22
C LEU A 131 20.92 -12.73 44.19
N ARG A 132 19.99 -12.29 45.06
CA ARG A 132 19.59 -10.88 45.17
C ARG A 132 20.78 -9.98 45.54
N MET A 133 21.69 -10.48 46.37
CA MET A 133 22.91 -9.76 46.77
C MET A 133 24.05 -9.84 45.74
N GLY A 134 23.92 -10.63 44.66
CA GLY A 134 24.99 -10.85 43.68
C GLY A 134 26.17 -11.67 44.22
N TRP A 135 25.95 -12.48 45.27
CA TRP A 135 26.99 -13.30 45.91
C TRP A 135 27.16 -14.68 45.26
N LEU A 136 26.21 -15.07 44.40
CA LEU A 136 26.33 -16.20 43.49
C LEU A 136 26.56 -15.64 42.08
N GLY A 137 27.70 -15.99 41.49
CA GLY A 137 28.12 -15.50 40.18
C GLY A 137 27.90 -16.52 39.06
N ASP A 138 28.45 -16.21 37.89
CA ASP A 138 28.37 -17.07 36.71
C ASP A 138 29.04 -18.43 36.98
N GLY A 139 28.26 -19.51 36.80
CA GLY A 139 28.69 -20.88 37.06
C GLY A 139 28.35 -21.42 38.45
N ASP A 140 27.89 -20.57 39.38
CA ASP A 140 27.33 -21.03 40.66
C ASP A 140 25.89 -21.52 40.54
N VAL A 141 25.18 -21.10 39.49
CA VAL A 141 23.77 -21.43 39.29
C VAL A 141 23.57 -22.10 37.95
N VAL A 142 22.86 -23.22 37.98
CA VAL A 142 22.39 -23.91 36.77
C VAL A 142 20.88 -23.71 36.66
N THR A 143 20.41 -23.24 35.50
CA THR A 143 18.98 -23.12 35.22
C THR A 143 18.47 -24.37 34.49
N ALA A 144 17.45 -25.01 35.03
CA ALA A 144 16.80 -26.16 34.41
C ALA A 144 16.02 -25.73 33.16
N LYS A 145 16.13 -26.51 32.08
CA LYS A 145 15.36 -26.33 30.86
C LYS A 145 14.16 -27.26 30.86
N ALA A 146 13.07 -26.82 30.24
CA ALA A 146 11.88 -27.62 30.11
C ALA A 146 12.18 -28.94 29.38
N TRP A 147 11.68 -30.04 29.92
CA TRP A 147 11.81 -31.40 29.39
C TRP A 147 13.24 -31.92 29.26
N GLU A 148 14.21 -31.29 29.94
CA GLU A 148 15.60 -31.74 30.01
C GLU A 148 15.97 -32.04 31.46
N ALA A 149 16.41 -33.28 31.73
CA ALA A 149 16.89 -33.66 33.05
C ALA A 149 18.29 -33.07 33.29
N VAL A 150 18.43 -32.30 34.35
CA VAL A 150 19.69 -31.68 34.77
C VAL A 150 20.28 -32.49 35.92
N ARG A 151 21.47 -33.04 35.72
CA ARG A 151 22.24 -33.73 36.77
C ARG A 151 23.43 -32.88 37.18
N VAL A 152 23.49 -32.48 38.45
CA VAL A 152 24.57 -31.62 38.96
C VAL A 152 25.11 -32.12 40.29
N TYR A 153 26.41 -31.93 40.48
CA TYR A 153 27.03 -31.99 41.80
C TYR A 153 26.78 -30.65 42.50
N LEU A 154 25.79 -30.63 43.39
CA LEU A 154 25.38 -29.48 44.17
C LEU A 154 26.28 -29.33 45.39
N MET A 155 27.01 -28.23 45.41
CA MET A 155 27.93 -27.82 46.46
C MET A 155 27.16 -27.09 47.58
N PRO A 156 27.61 -27.16 48.84
CA PRO A 156 27.02 -26.41 49.93
C PRO A 156 26.91 -24.90 49.64
N ILE A 157 25.83 -24.27 50.09
CA ILE A 157 25.62 -22.85 49.82
C ILE A 157 26.68 -21.97 50.49
N GLU A 158 27.18 -22.36 51.66
CA GLU A 158 28.18 -21.62 52.45
C GLU A 158 29.54 -21.59 51.75
N TYR A 159 30.00 -22.72 51.20
CA TYR A 159 31.36 -22.86 50.69
C TYR A 159 31.46 -23.85 49.54
N GLY A 160 32.43 -23.62 48.67
CA GLY A 160 32.71 -24.48 47.51
C GLY A 160 32.92 -23.66 46.23
N VAL A 161 33.49 -24.33 45.23
CA VAL A 161 33.58 -23.85 43.85
C VAL A 161 32.72 -24.80 43.01
N GLY A 162 31.87 -24.25 42.15
CA GLY A 162 30.95 -25.02 41.31
C GLY A 162 29.49 -24.68 41.58
N VAL A 163 28.57 -25.56 41.14
CA VAL A 163 27.13 -25.31 41.23
C VAL A 163 26.68 -25.33 42.68
N ARG A 164 26.17 -24.21 43.18
CA ARG A 164 25.66 -24.00 44.54
C ARG A 164 24.14 -23.84 44.60
N ALA A 165 23.50 -23.54 43.46
CA ALA A 165 22.05 -23.55 43.34
C ALA A 165 21.59 -24.07 41.97
N VAL A 166 20.42 -24.71 41.94
CA VAL A 166 19.70 -24.99 40.68
C VAL A 166 18.44 -24.15 40.65
N LYS A 167 18.24 -23.37 39.59
CA LYS A 167 17.01 -22.58 39.36
C LYS A 167 16.09 -23.35 38.43
N VAL A 168 14.85 -23.60 38.84
CA VAL A 168 13.81 -24.18 38.00
C VAL A 168 12.76 -23.12 37.72
N PRO A 169 12.78 -22.48 36.53
CA PRO A 169 11.80 -21.47 36.21
C PRO A 169 10.44 -22.15 35.98
N VAL A 170 9.39 -21.70 36.67
CA VAL A 170 8.03 -22.23 36.49
C VAL A 170 7.27 -21.28 35.56
N ASP A 171 7.34 -19.99 35.84
CA ASP A 171 6.87 -18.89 35.00
C ASP A 171 7.82 -17.67 35.11
N GLU A 172 7.41 -16.50 34.60
CA GLU A 172 8.22 -15.28 34.61
C GLU A 172 8.52 -14.75 36.04
N GLU A 173 7.63 -14.99 37.00
CA GLU A 173 7.75 -14.47 38.38
C GLU A 173 7.97 -15.57 39.43
N SER A 174 7.68 -16.82 39.10
CA SER A 174 7.70 -17.96 40.01
C SER A 174 8.73 -19.00 39.58
N TYR A 175 9.50 -19.49 40.54
CA TYR A 175 10.54 -20.48 40.30
C TYR A 175 10.90 -21.24 41.58
N TYR A 176 11.59 -22.36 41.44
CA TYR A 176 12.21 -23.05 42.56
C TYR A 176 13.72 -22.83 42.56
N LEU A 177 14.30 -22.74 43.76
CA LEU A 177 15.74 -22.83 43.98
C LEU A 177 16.05 -24.08 44.78
N ILE A 178 17.01 -24.86 44.31
CA ILE A 178 17.50 -26.05 44.99
C ILE A 178 18.89 -25.73 45.54
N GLU A 179 19.06 -25.83 46.86
CA GLU A 179 20.34 -25.53 47.55
C GLU A 179 20.75 -26.67 48.47
N ALA A 180 22.05 -26.91 48.62
CA ALA A 180 22.58 -27.88 49.57
C ALA A 180 23.03 -27.18 50.87
N ARG A 181 22.69 -27.76 52.01
CA ARG A 181 23.06 -27.28 53.35
C ARG A 181 23.74 -28.38 54.16
N VAL A 182 24.87 -28.06 54.76
CA VAL A 182 25.66 -28.95 55.62
C VAL A 182 26.12 -28.19 56.86
N LYS A 183 26.31 -28.89 57.98
CA LYS A 183 26.73 -28.32 59.27
C LYS A 183 28.22 -28.05 59.27
N TRP A 184 28.61 -27.03 58.51
CA TRP A 184 29.98 -26.54 58.44
C TRP A 184 30.02 -25.04 58.74
N GLY A 185 31.17 -24.53 59.20
CA GLY A 185 31.36 -23.09 59.44
C GLY A 185 30.24 -22.44 60.25
N PHE A 186 29.53 -21.48 59.67
CA PHE A 186 28.41 -20.80 60.33
C PHE A 186 27.10 -21.59 60.31
N ASP A 187 26.92 -22.49 59.34
CA ASP A 187 25.82 -23.46 59.27
C ASP A 187 25.94 -24.62 60.29
N GLN A 188 26.97 -24.66 61.16
CA GLN A 188 27.18 -25.73 62.17
C GLN A 188 25.97 -26.02 63.07
N GLN A 189 25.13 -25.02 63.30
CA GLN A 189 23.98 -25.09 64.20
C GLN A 189 22.64 -25.25 63.46
N LEU A 190 22.68 -25.56 62.15
CA LEU A 190 21.48 -25.92 61.40
C LEU A 190 20.79 -27.15 62.03
N PRO A 191 19.46 -27.29 61.87
CA PRO A 191 18.72 -28.41 62.44
C PRO A 191 19.11 -29.75 61.80
N SER A 192 19.27 -29.80 60.48
CA SER A 192 19.68 -31.00 59.73
C SER A 192 20.63 -30.66 58.57
N GLU A 193 20.95 -31.65 57.72
CA GLU A 193 21.79 -31.49 56.53
C GLU A 193 21.15 -32.18 55.34
N GLY A 194 21.16 -31.54 54.17
CA GLY A 194 20.56 -32.10 52.97
C GLY A 194 20.33 -31.05 51.90
N VAL A 195 19.47 -31.40 50.95
CA VAL A 195 19.09 -30.53 49.84
C VAL A 195 17.73 -29.89 50.14
N LEU A 196 17.68 -28.57 50.16
CA LEU A 196 16.46 -27.79 50.34
C LEU A 196 15.86 -27.43 48.98
N VAL A 197 14.53 -27.36 48.92
CA VAL A 197 13.78 -26.80 47.79
C VAL A 197 13.06 -25.56 48.27
N VAL A 198 13.38 -24.41 47.70
CA VAL A 198 12.81 -23.11 48.05
C VAL A 198 11.88 -22.68 46.92
N SER A 199 10.60 -22.48 47.23
CA SER A 199 9.64 -21.89 46.31
C SER A 199 9.77 -20.38 46.33
N VAL A 200 9.84 -19.74 45.17
CA VAL A 200 9.96 -18.30 45.01
C VAL A 200 8.82 -17.77 44.14
N ASN A 201 8.27 -16.63 44.53
CA ASN A 201 7.32 -15.82 43.77
C ASN A 201 7.70 -14.34 43.98
N GLU A 202 8.24 -13.71 42.94
CA GLU A 202 8.77 -12.33 43.01
C GLU A 202 7.68 -11.25 43.17
N SER A 203 6.41 -11.54 42.82
CA SER A 203 5.30 -10.60 43.03
C SER A 203 4.71 -10.63 44.44
N SER A 204 5.10 -11.62 45.26
CA SER A 204 4.72 -11.71 46.67
C SER A 204 5.57 -10.79 47.55
N ARG A 205 4.93 -10.14 48.54
CA ARG A 205 5.63 -9.38 49.60
C ARG A 205 6.56 -10.25 50.46
N SER A 206 6.25 -11.53 50.56
CA SER A 206 7.08 -12.56 51.19
C SER A 206 7.49 -13.53 50.09
N PRO A 207 8.57 -13.21 49.34
CA PRO A 207 8.80 -13.77 48.02
C PRO A 207 9.28 -15.21 48.05
N LEU A 208 9.66 -15.77 49.20
CA LEU A 208 10.09 -17.16 49.30
C LEU A 208 9.44 -17.92 50.45
N THR A 209 9.35 -19.24 50.26
CA THR A 209 8.90 -20.23 51.24
C THR A 209 9.67 -21.53 51.02
N LEU A 210 10.23 -22.09 52.08
CA LEU A 210 10.86 -23.41 52.08
C LEU A 210 9.79 -24.48 51.92
N VAL A 211 10.03 -25.42 51.01
CA VAL A 211 9.19 -26.60 50.87
C VAL A 211 9.48 -27.54 52.03
N ASP A 212 8.46 -27.83 52.82
CA ASP A 212 8.55 -28.81 53.90
C ASP A 212 8.37 -30.23 53.35
N PHE A 213 9.47 -30.98 53.28
CA PHE A 213 9.45 -32.38 52.84
C PHE A 213 8.75 -33.31 53.85
N ASN A 214 8.70 -32.94 55.14
CA ASN A 214 8.05 -33.73 56.17
C ASN A 214 6.98 -32.91 56.93
N PRO A 215 5.85 -32.57 56.27
CA PRO A 215 4.82 -31.70 56.86
C PRO A 215 4.04 -32.34 58.02
N SER A 216 4.43 -33.55 58.45
CA SER A 216 3.88 -34.20 59.63
C SER A 216 4.47 -33.67 60.94
N THR A 217 5.64 -33.02 60.87
CA THR A 217 6.25 -32.28 61.99
C THR A 217 5.83 -30.81 61.93
N PRO A 218 5.77 -30.11 63.08
CA PRO A 218 5.34 -28.70 63.12
C PRO A 218 6.44 -27.71 62.73
N THR A 219 7.65 -28.17 62.42
CA THR A 219 8.85 -27.35 62.22
C THR A 219 9.46 -27.61 60.85
N LEU A 220 10.19 -26.65 60.31
CA LEU A 220 10.96 -26.83 59.05
C LEU A 220 12.31 -27.54 59.26
N ASP A 221 12.60 -28.04 60.46
CA ASP A 221 13.90 -28.59 60.85
C ASP A 221 14.32 -29.84 60.06
N ASP A 222 13.34 -30.58 59.52
CA ASP A 222 13.50 -31.78 58.70
C ASP A 222 12.97 -31.59 57.27
N ALA A 223 12.93 -30.35 56.79
CA ALA A 223 12.49 -30.00 55.44
C ALA A 223 13.44 -30.49 54.32
N CYS A 224 14.67 -30.91 54.65
CA CYS A 224 15.67 -31.26 53.64
C CYS A 224 15.49 -32.66 53.05
N LEU A 225 15.76 -32.77 51.76
CA LEU A 225 15.90 -34.04 51.04
C LEU A 225 17.26 -34.67 51.37
N THR A 226 17.24 -35.98 51.61
CA THR A 226 18.44 -36.79 51.86
C THR A 226 18.69 -37.76 50.70
N GLU A 227 19.83 -38.44 50.67
CA GLU A 227 20.15 -39.42 49.63
C GLU A 227 19.02 -40.45 49.44
N GLY A 228 18.62 -40.65 48.18
CA GLY A 228 17.48 -41.50 47.79
C GLY A 228 16.10 -40.84 47.92
N SER A 229 16.02 -39.61 48.44
CA SER A 229 14.77 -38.86 48.52
C SER A 229 14.41 -38.25 47.17
N ARG A 230 13.11 -38.21 46.89
CA ARG A 230 12.52 -37.56 45.72
C ARG A 230 11.38 -36.67 46.15
N TRP A 231 11.36 -35.45 45.62
CA TRP A 231 10.27 -34.51 45.75
C TRP A 231 9.67 -34.21 44.39
N VAL A 232 8.35 -34.03 44.37
CA VAL A 232 7.59 -33.60 43.20
C VAL A 232 6.71 -32.43 43.63
N SER A 233 6.68 -31.36 42.84
CA SER A 233 5.85 -30.20 43.12
C SER A 233 4.36 -30.57 43.16
N PRO A 234 3.51 -29.81 43.87
CA PRO A 234 2.08 -30.13 44.00
C PRO A 234 1.33 -30.26 42.67
N ASP A 235 1.80 -29.58 41.62
CA ASP A 235 1.25 -29.63 40.26
C ASP A 235 1.90 -30.72 39.37
N GLY A 236 2.88 -31.46 39.88
CA GLY A 236 3.58 -32.53 39.17
C GLY A 236 4.65 -32.06 38.17
N GLN A 237 4.85 -30.75 38.00
CA GLN A 237 5.68 -30.20 36.93
C GLN A 237 7.16 -30.19 37.26
N VAL A 238 7.55 -30.10 38.53
CA VAL A 238 8.97 -30.07 38.95
C VAL A 238 9.27 -31.31 39.77
N GLU A 239 10.40 -31.93 39.48
CA GLU A 239 10.90 -33.11 40.17
C GLU A 239 12.35 -32.89 40.58
N VAL A 240 12.67 -33.20 41.83
CA VAL A 240 14.01 -33.10 42.40
C VAL A 240 14.32 -34.42 43.10
N GLU A 241 15.39 -35.08 42.69
CA GLU A 241 15.86 -36.34 43.29
C GLU A 241 17.32 -36.21 43.74
N VAL A 242 17.61 -36.59 44.98
CA VAL A 242 18.96 -36.64 45.51
C VAL A 242 19.52 -38.04 45.27
N LEU A 243 20.31 -38.19 44.20
CA LEU A 243 20.81 -39.50 43.75
C LEU A 243 21.88 -40.08 44.67
N SER A 244 22.81 -39.24 45.16
CA SER A 244 23.86 -39.69 46.09
C SER A 244 24.46 -38.54 46.90
N ARG A 245 25.06 -38.84 48.05
CA ARG A 245 25.86 -37.90 48.84
C ARG A 245 27.32 -38.36 48.92
N GLN A 246 28.27 -37.47 48.62
CA GLN A 246 29.71 -37.72 48.73
C GLN A 246 30.37 -36.66 49.60
N GLY A 247 30.57 -36.98 50.88
CA GLY A 247 30.96 -35.97 51.88
C GLY A 247 29.88 -34.89 51.98
N ASP A 248 30.24 -33.66 51.63
CA ASP A 248 29.35 -32.50 51.70
C ASP A 248 28.71 -32.13 50.36
N VAL A 249 28.94 -32.94 49.32
CA VAL A 249 28.43 -32.71 47.96
C VAL A 249 27.28 -33.65 47.66
N PHE A 250 26.22 -33.14 47.02
CA PHE A 250 25.03 -33.90 46.67
C PHE A 250 24.91 -34.01 45.15
N LEU A 251 24.79 -35.22 44.61
CA LEU A 251 24.42 -35.40 43.21
C LEU A 251 22.89 -35.31 43.13
N VAL A 252 22.38 -34.28 42.45
CA VAL A 252 20.94 -34.02 42.32
C VAL A 252 20.54 -34.11 40.85
N GLU A 253 19.42 -34.77 40.58
CA GLU A 253 18.70 -34.70 39.31
C GLU A 253 17.48 -33.80 39.46
N VAL A 254 17.33 -32.84 38.54
CA VAL A 254 16.20 -31.92 38.49
C VAL A 254 15.55 -32.00 37.12
N LEU A 255 14.23 -32.17 37.08
CA LEU A 255 13.45 -32.21 35.84
C LEU A 255 12.25 -31.28 35.94
N TRP A 256 12.07 -30.43 34.94
CA TRP A 256 10.91 -29.56 34.79
C TRP A 256 10.10 -29.96 33.56
N ARG A 257 8.82 -30.31 33.75
CA ARG A 257 7.86 -30.76 32.74
C ARG A 257 6.67 -29.80 32.73
N PRO A 258 6.79 -28.63 32.09
CA PRO A 258 5.66 -27.73 31.98
C PRO A 258 4.52 -28.41 31.23
N SER A 259 3.32 -28.41 31.82
CA SER A 259 2.13 -29.03 31.21
C SER A 259 1.49 -28.17 30.12
N THR A 260 1.91 -26.90 30.03
CA THR A 260 1.39 -25.91 29.09
C THR A 260 2.51 -25.39 28.20
N VAL A 261 2.20 -25.18 26.92
CA VAL A 261 2.99 -24.38 25.99
C VAL A 261 2.14 -23.18 25.53
N ILE A 262 2.78 -22.02 25.38
CA ILE A 262 2.12 -20.78 25.00
C ILE A 262 2.40 -20.53 23.52
N LEU A 263 1.35 -20.44 22.70
CA LEU A 263 1.44 -19.83 21.37
C LEU A 263 1.41 -18.32 21.59
N GLU A 264 2.59 -17.70 21.56
CA GLU A 264 2.77 -16.28 21.84
C GLU A 264 2.30 -15.42 20.67
N SER A 265 2.75 -15.76 19.46
CA SER A 265 2.44 -15.00 18.25
C SER A 265 2.46 -15.91 17.03
N TYR A 266 1.90 -15.41 15.93
CA TYR A 266 2.02 -16.04 14.63
C TYR A 266 2.13 -15.00 13.52
N GLU A 267 2.72 -15.40 12.41
CA GLU A 267 2.92 -14.58 11.21
C GLU A 267 2.43 -15.33 9.97
N LEU A 268 1.71 -14.61 9.10
CA LEU A 268 1.22 -15.11 7.83
C LEU A 268 2.09 -14.58 6.69
N THR A 269 2.42 -15.44 5.73
CA THR A 269 3.14 -15.05 4.52
C THR A 269 2.49 -15.68 3.28
N PRO A 270 1.94 -14.89 2.35
CA PRO A 270 1.63 -13.45 2.50
C PRO A 270 0.57 -13.20 3.60
N PRO A 271 0.37 -11.95 4.06
CA PRO A 271 -0.68 -11.60 5.03
C PRO A 271 -2.09 -12.07 4.63
N ARG A 272 -2.45 -11.98 3.35
CA ARG A 272 -3.62 -12.63 2.74
C ARG A 272 -3.16 -13.31 1.45
N ALA A 273 -3.55 -14.57 1.24
CA ALA A 273 -3.27 -15.26 -0.01
C ALA A 273 -4.44 -15.15 -0.99
N SER A 274 -4.19 -15.29 -2.27
CA SER A 274 -5.28 -15.44 -3.24
C SER A 274 -5.86 -16.86 -3.22
N PRO A 275 -7.17 -17.05 -3.47
CA PRO A 275 -7.75 -18.37 -3.65
C PRO A 275 -6.91 -19.25 -4.59
N GLY A 276 -6.70 -20.50 -4.21
CA GLY A 276 -5.84 -21.47 -4.91
C GLY A 276 -4.34 -21.33 -4.62
N HIS A 277 -3.90 -20.26 -3.96
CA HIS A 277 -2.49 -20.06 -3.60
C HIS A 277 -2.17 -20.52 -2.18
N PRO A 278 -0.96 -21.05 -1.92
CA PRO A 278 -0.55 -21.43 -0.58
C PRO A 278 -0.31 -20.19 0.29
N GLN A 279 -0.77 -20.26 1.53
CA GLN A 279 -0.39 -19.32 2.59
C GLN A 279 0.43 -20.06 3.63
N ARG A 280 1.51 -19.44 4.10
CA ARG A 280 2.39 -19.97 5.14
C ARG A 280 2.01 -19.36 6.49
N LEU A 281 1.93 -20.17 7.52
CA LEU A 281 1.69 -19.78 8.91
C LEU A 281 2.90 -20.19 9.75
N ALA A 282 3.63 -19.21 10.29
CA ALA A 282 4.71 -19.40 11.25
C ALA A 282 4.21 -19.07 12.66
N MET A 283 4.31 -20.00 13.60
CA MET A 283 3.81 -19.87 14.97
C MET A 283 4.97 -19.92 15.95
N VAL A 284 5.04 -18.96 16.88
CA VAL A 284 6.07 -18.86 17.91
C VAL A 284 5.53 -19.42 19.23
N PHE A 285 6.17 -20.48 19.71
CA PHE A 285 5.82 -21.15 20.96
C PHE A 285 6.87 -20.89 22.04
N LYS A 286 6.41 -20.63 23.27
CA LYS A 286 7.22 -20.44 24.47
C LYS A 286 6.74 -21.31 25.63
N TRP A 287 7.66 -21.65 26.52
CA TRP A 287 7.31 -22.18 27.82
C TRP A 287 6.78 -21.06 28.73
N PRO A 288 6.05 -21.38 29.81
CA PRO A 288 5.57 -20.35 30.74
C PRO A 288 6.68 -19.51 31.38
N SER A 289 7.92 -20.02 31.40
CA SER A 289 9.11 -19.27 31.82
C SER A 289 9.56 -18.18 30.84
N GLY A 290 8.95 -18.06 29.66
CA GLY A 290 9.32 -17.12 28.60
C GLY A 290 10.36 -17.66 27.59
N GLU A 291 10.98 -18.80 27.88
CA GLU A 291 11.98 -19.41 26.99
C GLU A 291 11.34 -20.05 25.74
N PRO A 292 12.02 -20.06 24.58
CA PRO A 292 11.51 -20.71 23.38
C PRO A 292 11.21 -22.20 23.59
N ALA A 293 10.03 -22.63 23.18
CA ALA A 293 9.60 -24.02 23.29
C ALA A 293 10.17 -24.85 22.14
N SER A 294 11.43 -25.28 22.25
CA SER A 294 12.12 -26.06 21.22
C SER A 294 11.78 -27.55 21.24
N ASN A 295 11.81 -28.21 20.07
CA ASN A 295 11.59 -29.65 19.90
C ASN A 295 10.20 -30.12 20.39
N VAL A 296 9.21 -29.23 20.34
CA VAL A 296 7.80 -29.55 20.59
C VAL A 296 7.18 -29.95 19.26
N THR A 297 6.48 -31.08 19.25
CA THR A 297 5.72 -31.52 18.08
C THR A 297 4.40 -30.77 18.03
N ILE A 298 4.17 -30.04 16.95
CA ILE A 298 2.95 -29.29 16.66
C ILE A 298 2.18 -30.02 15.55
N ARG A 299 0.91 -30.32 15.81
CA ARG A 299 -0.02 -30.88 14.83
C ARG A 299 -1.10 -29.86 14.50
N ALA A 300 -1.24 -29.55 13.23
CA ALA A 300 -2.22 -28.60 12.72
C ALA A 300 -2.57 -28.93 11.27
N LEU A 301 -3.84 -28.78 10.89
CA LEU A 301 -4.32 -28.99 9.50
C LEU A 301 -3.98 -30.40 8.94
N GLY A 302 -3.87 -31.40 9.80
CA GLY A 302 -3.47 -32.76 9.43
C GLY A 302 -1.97 -32.96 9.19
N PHE A 303 -1.15 -31.91 9.38
CA PHE A 303 0.31 -31.97 9.32
C PHE A 303 0.94 -32.04 10.71
N GLU A 304 2.15 -32.57 10.79
CA GLU A 304 2.98 -32.63 11.99
C GLU A 304 4.34 -31.98 11.71
N THR A 305 4.79 -31.08 12.59
CA THR A 305 6.10 -30.41 12.50
C THR A 305 6.71 -30.23 13.90
N LEU A 306 8.03 -30.11 13.97
CA LEU A 306 8.73 -29.73 15.20
C LEU A 306 8.97 -28.21 15.25
N THR A 307 8.92 -27.64 16.45
CA THR A 307 9.46 -26.31 16.70
C THR A 307 10.98 -26.32 16.64
N ASN A 308 11.58 -25.29 16.03
CA ASN A 308 13.03 -25.11 16.00
C ASN A 308 13.58 -24.59 17.35
N SER A 309 14.89 -24.28 17.41
CA SER A 309 15.54 -23.73 18.62
C SER A 309 14.99 -22.38 19.09
N SER A 310 14.27 -21.66 18.21
CA SER A 310 13.59 -20.40 18.51
C SER A 310 12.10 -20.60 18.81
N GLY A 311 11.65 -21.84 18.99
CA GLY A 311 10.25 -22.15 19.30
C GLY A 311 9.30 -22.02 18.11
N VAL A 312 9.82 -21.88 16.89
CA VAL A 312 8.98 -21.62 15.71
C VAL A 312 8.60 -22.92 15.02
N ALA A 313 7.30 -23.13 14.81
CA ALA A 313 6.74 -24.18 13.96
C ALA A 313 6.02 -23.55 12.76
N VAL A 314 6.07 -24.21 11.61
CA VAL A 314 5.55 -23.67 10.35
C VAL A 314 4.64 -24.69 9.70
N VAL A 315 3.45 -24.24 9.30
CA VAL A 315 2.52 -25.01 8.48
C VAL A 315 2.12 -24.19 7.25
N SER A 316 1.52 -24.84 6.27
CA SER A 316 1.01 -24.16 5.07
C SER A 316 -0.27 -24.84 4.61
N ALA A 317 -1.17 -24.05 4.05
CA ALA A 317 -2.45 -24.51 3.55
C ALA A 317 -2.87 -23.70 2.32
N THR A 318 -3.95 -24.13 1.69
CA THR A 318 -4.57 -23.46 0.54
C THR A 318 -6.09 -23.63 0.65
N LEU A 319 -6.84 -22.54 0.49
CA LEU A 319 -8.28 -22.60 0.21
C LEU A 319 -8.53 -22.27 -1.26
N SER A 320 -9.54 -22.92 -1.85
CA SER A 320 -9.92 -22.70 -3.26
C SER A 320 -10.81 -21.48 -3.46
N ASP A 321 -11.43 -20.97 -2.39
CA ASP A 321 -12.37 -19.86 -2.40
C ASP A 321 -11.94 -18.78 -1.39
N VAL A 322 -12.53 -17.59 -1.51
CA VAL A 322 -12.38 -16.51 -0.51
C VAL A 322 -12.91 -16.97 0.84
N GLY A 323 -12.15 -16.73 1.90
CA GLY A 323 -12.56 -17.10 3.25
C GLY A 323 -11.40 -17.15 4.23
N THR A 324 -11.72 -17.62 5.43
CA THR A 324 -10.76 -17.79 6.51
C THR A 324 -10.69 -19.23 6.97
N LEU A 325 -9.57 -19.62 7.56
CA LEU A 325 -9.36 -20.93 8.17
C LEU A 325 -8.76 -20.74 9.56
N GLU A 326 -9.52 -21.09 10.60
CA GLU A 326 -8.98 -21.20 11.95
C GLU A 326 -8.07 -22.42 12.05
N VAL A 327 -6.91 -22.26 12.70
CA VAL A 327 -5.87 -23.27 12.81
C VAL A 327 -5.63 -23.63 14.28
N PRO A 328 -6.53 -24.41 14.91
CA PRO A 328 -6.27 -24.97 16.22
C PRO A 328 -5.09 -25.94 16.13
N VAL A 329 -4.26 -25.95 17.17
CA VAL A 329 -3.06 -26.80 17.22
C VAL A 329 -3.11 -27.77 18.40
N GLU A 330 -2.57 -28.96 18.20
CA GLU A 330 -2.19 -29.89 19.26
C GLU A 330 -0.67 -29.83 19.45
N ALA A 331 -0.21 -29.79 20.70
CA ALA A 331 1.21 -29.79 21.04
C ALA A 331 1.57 -31.03 21.87
N ILE A 332 2.72 -31.62 21.55
CA ILE A 332 3.27 -32.80 22.23
C ILE A 332 4.70 -32.46 22.66
N SER A 333 5.01 -32.72 23.92
CA SER A 333 6.31 -32.45 24.51
C SER A 333 7.43 -33.28 23.87
N PRO A 334 8.71 -32.89 24.07
CA PRO A 334 9.86 -33.69 23.62
C PRO A 334 9.86 -35.14 24.13
N MET A 335 9.16 -35.43 25.23
CA MET A 335 9.05 -36.78 25.81
C MET A 335 7.76 -37.51 25.40
N GLY A 336 6.95 -36.96 24.49
CA GLY A 336 5.75 -37.60 23.98
C GLY A 336 4.48 -37.36 24.82
N GLU A 337 4.52 -36.43 25.77
CA GLU A 337 3.36 -36.09 26.61
C GLU A 337 2.51 -35.01 25.93
N LYS A 338 1.18 -35.12 26.04
CA LYS A 338 0.26 -34.12 25.48
C LYS A 338 0.29 -32.84 26.33
N LEU A 339 0.48 -31.70 25.68
CA LEU A 339 0.51 -30.38 26.31
C LEU A 339 -0.82 -29.66 26.15
N LEU A 340 -1.14 -28.80 27.13
CA LEU A 340 -2.15 -27.76 26.96
C LEU A 340 -1.55 -26.62 26.13
N VAL A 341 -2.32 -26.10 25.17
CA VAL A 341 -1.91 -24.95 24.35
C VAL A 341 -2.66 -23.72 24.85
N SER A 342 -1.93 -22.74 25.35
CA SER A 342 -2.46 -21.42 25.69
C SER A 342 -2.26 -20.48 24.50
N TYR A 343 -3.33 -19.82 24.05
CA TYR A 343 -3.29 -18.91 22.90
C TYR A 343 -3.29 -17.48 23.41
N LEU A 344 -2.13 -16.81 23.36
CA LEU A 344 -2.02 -15.43 23.85
C LEU A 344 -2.81 -14.45 22.97
N ASN A 345 -2.77 -14.67 21.65
CA ASN A 345 -3.43 -13.84 20.64
C ASN A 345 -4.60 -14.55 19.93
N GLY A 346 -5.26 -15.49 20.62
CA GLY A 346 -6.32 -16.32 20.05
C GLY A 346 -5.81 -17.39 19.09
N VAL A 347 -6.74 -18.19 18.55
CA VAL A 347 -6.43 -19.25 17.58
C VAL A 347 -5.96 -18.59 16.27
N PRO A 348 -4.85 -19.02 15.65
CA PRO A 348 -4.40 -18.46 14.39
C PRO A 348 -5.46 -18.58 13.29
N VAL A 349 -5.63 -17.52 12.49
CA VAL A 349 -6.59 -17.48 11.39
C VAL A 349 -5.85 -17.18 10.10
N MET A 350 -5.85 -18.13 9.19
CA MET A 350 -5.34 -17.96 7.82
C MET A 350 -6.41 -17.33 6.94
N VAL A 351 -6.02 -16.54 5.95
CA VAL A 351 -6.93 -15.66 5.19
C VAL A 351 -6.66 -15.77 3.68
N TRP A 352 -7.70 -16.12 2.94
CA TRP A 352 -7.73 -16.09 1.48
C TRP A 352 -8.71 -15.03 1.00
N ASP A 353 -8.25 -14.16 0.11
CA ASP A 353 -8.98 -12.98 -0.33
C ASP A 353 -8.71 -12.68 -1.81
N LEU A 354 -9.59 -11.91 -2.42
CA LEU A 354 -9.41 -11.41 -3.78
C LEU A 354 -9.84 -9.95 -3.86
N ILE A 355 -9.33 -9.22 -4.84
CA ILE A 355 -9.76 -7.84 -5.07
C ILE A 355 -10.93 -7.84 -6.03
N VAL A 356 -12.05 -7.25 -5.62
CA VAL A 356 -13.23 -7.05 -6.48
C VAL A 356 -13.15 -5.67 -7.11
N VAL A 357 -13.15 -5.63 -8.43
CA VAL A 357 -13.30 -4.40 -9.21
C VAL A 357 -14.79 -4.13 -9.44
N LYS A 358 -15.27 -2.95 -9.02
CA LYS A 358 -16.69 -2.54 -9.17
C LYS A 358 -17.04 -2.08 -10.58
N GLY A 359 -16.03 -1.79 -11.40
CA GLY A 359 -16.17 -1.41 -12.80
C GLY A 359 -15.40 -0.16 -13.18
N VAL A 360 -15.25 0.06 -14.50
CA VAL A 360 -14.71 1.30 -15.05
C VAL A 360 -15.86 2.23 -15.44
N ARG A 361 -15.82 3.46 -14.96
CA ARG A 361 -16.70 4.57 -15.40
C ARG A 361 -15.90 5.50 -16.30
N SER A 362 -16.56 6.15 -17.25
CA SER A 362 -15.96 7.21 -18.06
C SER A 362 -16.73 8.51 -17.92
N SER A 363 -16.04 9.65 -18.02
CA SER A 363 -16.69 10.97 -18.02
C SER A 363 -17.54 11.22 -19.27
N ALA A 364 -17.24 10.51 -20.37
CA ALA A 364 -17.98 10.56 -21.62
C ALA A 364 -17.88 9.21 -22.37
N CYS A 365 -18.85 8.92 -23.24
CA CYS A 365 -18.86 7.72 -24.08
C CYS A 365 -18.49 8.00 -25.55
N ARG A 366 -18.60 9.25 -26.00
CA ARG A 366 -18.14 9.72 -27.32
C ARG A 366 -17.67 11.17 -27.22
N VAL A 367 -16.51 11.48 -27.80
CA VAL A 367 -15.86 12.81 -27.75
C VAL A 367 -15.13 13.13 -29.05
N ASP A 368 -14.78 14.40 -29.25
CA ASP A 368 -13.92 14.83 -30.36
C ASP A 368 -12.55 14.16 -30.30
N VAL A 369 -11.99 13.79 -31.45
CA VAL A 369 -10.58 13.39 -31.58
C VAL A 369 -9.67 14.41 -30.89
N GLY A 370 -8.73 13.92 -30.08
CA GLY A 370 -7.81 14.71 -29.26
C GLY A 370 -8.37 15.19 -27.92
N SER A 371 -9.67 15.04 -27.65
CA SER A 371 -10.25 15.39 -26.34
C SER A 371 -9.84 14.40 -25.26
N GLN A 372 -9.65 14.91 -24.04
CA GLN A 372 -9.35 14.10 -22.86
C GLN A 372 -10.64 13.49 -22.29
N VAL A 373 -10.56 12.22 -21.88
CA VAL A 373 -11.60 11.48 -21.16
C VAL A 373 -11.01 10.95 -19.87
N GLU A 374 -11.73 11.16 -18.78
CA GLU A 374 -11.36 10.67 -17.45
C GLU A 374 -12.05 9.32 -17.23
N LEU A 375 -11.28 8.34 -16.78
CA LEU A 375 -11.76 7.03 -16.36
C LEU A 375 -11.67 6.92 -14.83
N GLU A 376 -12.69 6.35 -14.20
CA GLU A 376 -12.72 6.09 -12.76
C GLU A 376 -12.94 4.61 -12.47
N VAL A 377 -12.21 4.06 -11.49
CA VAL A 377 -12.35 2.68 -11.03
C VAL A 377 -12.40 2.62 -9.51
N GLU A 378 -13.37 1.89 -8.98
CA GLU A 378 -13.46 1.53 -7.57
C GLU A 378 -13.14 0.03 -7.42
N ALA A 379 -12.37 -0.32 -6.39
CA ALA A 379 -12.03 -1.68 -6.06
C ALA A 379 -12.04 -1.87 -4.53
N GLU A 380 -12.30 -3.09 -4.07
CA GLU A 380 -12.33 -3.44 -2.65
C GLU A 380 -11.86 -4.89 -2.43
N TYR A 381 -11.44 -5.22 -1.22
CA TYR A 381 -11.16 -6.60 -0.83
C TYR A 381 -12.48 -7.36 -0.62
N ALA A 382 -12.63 -8.53 -1.26
CA ALA A 382 -13.87 -9.30 -1.25
C ALA A 382 -14.29 -9.71 0.16
N LEU A 383 -13.34 -10.10 1.00
CA LEU A 383 -13.62 -10.63 2.34
C LEU A 383 -14.04 -9.54 3.32
N SER A 384 -13.32 -8.40 3.34
CA SER A 384 -13.54 -7.34 4.32
C SER A 384 -14.45 -6.20 3.83
N GLY A 385 -14.63 -6.05 2.51
CA GLY A 385 -15.24 -4.87 1.90
C GLY A 385 -14.41 -3.59 2.07
N GLU A 386 -13.14 -3.73 2.49
CA GLU A 386 -12.21 -2.61 2.64
C GLU A 386 -11.84 -2.06 1.26
N PRO A 387 -11.86 -0.74 1.02
CA PRO A 387 -11.51 -0.17 -0.27
C PRO A 387 -10.04 -0.41 -0.61
N PHE A 388 -9.77 -0.70 -1.88
CA PHE A 388 -8.41 -0.80 -2.42
C PHE A 388 -7.94 0.58 -2.87
N THR A 389 -7.19 1.25 -2.00
CA THR A 389 -6.76 2.64 -2.09
C THR A 389 -5.29 2.77 -2.53
N GLY A 390 -4.80 4.00 -2.72
CA GLY A 390 -3.41 4.26 -3.15
C GLY A 390 -2.33 3.77 -2.20
N ASP A 391 -2.61 3.67 -0.89
CA ASP A 391 -1.71 3.05 0.10
C ASP A 391 -1.75 1.52 0.09
N CYS A 392 -2.74 0.91 -0.56
CA CYS A 392 -2.81 -0.54 -0.72
C CYS A 392 -1.89 -1.04 -1.84
N GLY A 393 -1.66 -0.26 -2.90
CA GLY A 393 -0.85 -0.70 -4.04
C GLY A 393 -1.08 0.09 -5.32
N ALA A 394 -1.27 -0.60 -6.46
CA ALA A 394 -1.45 0.03 -7.77
C ALA A 394 -2.50 -0.70 -8.64
N LEU A 395 -3.18 0.05 -9.51
CA LEU A 395 -4.19 -0.46 -10.44
C LEU A 395 -3.89 -0.02 -11.87
N TYR A 396 -4.04 -0.93 -12.84
CA TYR A 396 -3.74 -0.69 -14.25
C TYR A 396 -4.96 -0.89 -15.13
N ILE A 397 -5.27 0.09 -15.97
CA ILE A 397 -6.34 0.05 -16.98
C ILE A 397 -5.68 -0.10 -18.36
N ASN A 398 -5.98 -1.19 -19.07
CA ASN A 398 -5.34 -1.53 -20.36
C ASN A 398 -3.79 -1.43 -20.34
N GLY A 399 -3.14 -1.74 -19.21
CA GLY A 399 -1.69 -1.66 -19.02
C GLY A 399 -1.15 -0.29 -18.61
N LEU A 400 -1.99 0.74 -18.56
CA LEU A 400 -1.62 2.08 -18.05
C LEU A 400 -1.95 2.18 -16.56
N GLU A 401 -1.01 2.69 -15.77
CA GLU A 401 -1.19 2.88 -14.33
C GLU A 401 -2.16 4.02 -14.05
N ALA A 402 -3.20 3.76 -13.26
CA ALA A 402 -4.12 4.76 -12.76
C ALA A 402 -3.58 5.42 -11.49
N SER A 403 -3.92 6.68 -11.25
CA SER A 403 -3.58 7.41 -10.02
C SER A 403 -4.74 7.39 -9.03
N TRP A 404 -4.47 7.14 -7.76
CA TRP A 404 -5.47 7.26 -6.70
C TRP A 404 -5.88 8.72 -6.46
N ASP A 405 -7.18 9.00 -6.39
CA ASP A 405 -7.75 10.29 -6.02
C ASP A 405 -8.51 10.20 -4.69
N GLU A 406 -7.99 10.88 -3.67
CA GLU A 406 -8.54 10.84 -2.31
C GLU A 406 -9.93 11.48 -2.21
N GLU A 407 -10.22 12.49 -3.04
CA GLU A 407 -11.48 13.23 -2.97
C GLU A 407 -12.66 12.39 -3.51
N SER A 408 -12.45 11.69 -4.64
CA SER A 408 -13.45 10.79 -5.21
C SER A 408 -13.41 9.37 -4.66
N CYS A 409 -12.39 9.03 -3.87
CA CYS A 409 -12.14 7.67 -3.37
C CYS A 409 -12.09 6.64 -4.52
N ALA A 410 -11.43 7.00 -5.63
CA ALA A 410 -11.37 6.18 -6.83
C ALA A 410 -10.01 6.28 -7.54
N TRP A 411 -9.68 5.25 -8.31
CA TRP A 411 -8.54 5.26 -9.23
C TRP A 411 -8.91 6.00 -10.52
N ARG A 412 -8.07 6.94 -10.95
CA ARG A 412 -8.28 7.79 -12.12
C ARG A 412 -7.24 7.58 -13.22
N LEU A 413 -7.69 7.64 -14.47
CA LEU A 413 -6.81 7.66 -15.64
C LEU A 413 -7.37 8.60 -16.72
N THR A 414 -6.58 9.59 -17.11
CA THR A 414 -6.88 10.48 -18.24
C THR A 414 -6.33 9.89 -19.55
N VAL A 415 -7.17 9.77 -20.57
CA VAL A 415 -6.82 9.24 -21.91
C VAL A 415 -7.30 10.15 -23.03
N ALA A 416 -6.64 10.12 -24.18
CA ALA A 416 -7.04 10.85 -25.39
C ALA A 416 -6.51 10.14 -26.64
N GLU A 417 -7.28 10.15 -27.74
CA GLU A 417 -6.88 9.55 -29.02
C GLU A 417 -6.94 10.56 -30.16
N SER A 418 -5.90 10.60 -31.01
CA SER A 418 -5.75 11.59 -32.08
C SER A 418 -6.48 11.23 -33.39
N SER A 419 -7.03 10.03 -33.48
CA SER A 419 -7.73 9.51 -34.66
C SER A 419 -9.07 8.92 -34.24
N ALA A 420 -10.04 8.86 -35.16
CA ALA A 420 -11.32 8.25 -34.81
C ALA A 420 -11.15 6.75 -34.52
N CYS A 421 -11.60 6.32 -33.34
CA CYS A 421 -11.50 4.95 -32.88
C CYS A 421 -12.48 4.69 -31.75
N ASN A 422 -12.76 3.41 -31.50
CA ASN A 422 -13.50 2.94 -30.34
C ASN A 422 -12.56 2.11 -29.46
N VAL A 423 -12.30 2.57 -28.23
CA VAL A 423 -11.42 1.89 -27.28
C VAL A 423 -12.24 1.39 -26.09
N THR A 424 -12.11 0.10 -25.81
CA THR A 424 -12.70 -0.54 -24.62
C THR A 424 -11.69 -0.58 -23.50
N PHE A 425 -12.01 0.04 -22.36
CA PHE A 425 -11.18 0.10 -21.16
C PHE A 425 -11.63 -0.92 -20.13
N ARG A 426 -10.68 -1.69 -19.60
CA ARG A 426 -10.87 -2.64 -18.50
C ARG A 426 -9.69 -2.61 -17.55
N VAL A 427 -9.93 -3.04 -16.31
CA VAL A 427 -8.81 -3.31 -15.40
C VAL A 427 -8.03 -4.51 -15.93
N SER A 428 -6.72 -4.35 -15.96
CA SER A 428 -5.78 -5.28 -16.60
C SER A 428 -4.83 -5.92 -15.60
N LYS A 429 -4.57 -5.23 -14.49
CA LYS A 429 -3.71 -5.70 -13.40
C LYS A 429 -4.04 -4.90 -12.13
N VAL A 430 -3.99 -5.59 -11.00
CA VAL A 430 -3.93 -4.98 -9.67
C VAL A 430 -2.67 -5.50 -8.98
N LEU A 431 -1.96 -4.64 -8.26
CA LEU A 431 -0.78 -4.98 -7.49
C LEU A 431 -1.04 -4.61 -6.04
N ASP A 432 -1.32 -5.60 -5.19
CA ASP A 432 -1.50 -5.38 -3.75
C ASP A 432 -0.16 -5.48 -3.01
N LEU A 433 0.27 -4.36 -2.44
CA LEU A 433 1.49 -4.26 -1.63
C LEU A 433 1.19 -4.36 -0.12
N LYS A 434 -0.08 -4.27 0.28
CA LYS A 434 -0.51 -4.28 1.67
C LYS A 434 -0.69 -5.70 2.20
N TYR A 435 -1.46 -6.53 1.50
CA TYR A 435 -1.74 -7.89 1.94
C TYR A 435 -1.11 -8.97 1.06
N GLY A 436 -0.69 -8.63 -0.16
CA GLY A 436 -0.07 -9.57 -1.10
C GLY A 436 -1.08 -10.41 -1.90
N VAL A 437 -2.31 -9.93 -2.08
CA VAL A 437 -3.32 -10.56 -2.94
C VAL A 437 -2.92 -10.38 -4.41
N GLU A 438 -2.76 -11.49 -5.13
CA GLU A 438 -2.32 -11.51 -6.53
C GLU A 438 -3.47 -11.58 -7.53
N GLU A 439 -4.63 -12.09 -7.10
CA GLU A 439 -5.82 -12.29 -7.93
C GLU A 439 -6.89 -11.21 -7.72
N PHE A 440 -7.59 -10.86 -8.80
CA PHE A 440 -8.73 -9.95 -8.76
C PHE A 440 -9.87 -10.45 -9.65
N GLU A 441 -11.10 -10.14 -9.27
CA GLU A 441 -12.31 -10.41 -10.05
C GLU A 441 -12.88 -9.10 -10.60
N ASP A 442 -13.13 -9.08 -11.90
CA ASP A 442 -13.80 -7.97 -12.60
C ASP A 442 -15.20 -8.44 -13.02
N TYR A 443 -16.24 -7.98 -12.30
CA TYR A 443 -17.64 -8.28 -12.62
C TYR A 443 -18.16 -7.58 -13.90
N GLY A 444 -17.26 -7.05 -14.74
CA GLY A 444 -17.57 -6.79 -16.15
C GLY A 444 -18.24 -5.45 -16.39
N ARG A 445 -17.60 -4.35 -15.98
CA ARG A 445 -17.89 -3.04 -16.57
C ARG A 445 -16.65 -2.49 -17.22
N SER A 446 -16.27 -3.12 -18.33
CA SER A 446 -15.47 -2.41 -19.31
C SER A 446 -16.31 -1.28 -19.90
N VAL A 447 -15.75 -0.10 -20.04
CA VAL A 447 -16.42 1.03 -20.69
C VAL A 447 -15.79 1.24 -22.06
N SER A 448 -16.61 1.51 -23.07
CA SER A 448 -16.12 1.87 -24.40
C SER A 448 -16.26 3.37 -24.60
N VAL A 449 -15.19 4.00 -25.08
CA VAL A 449 -15.15 5.42 -25.39
C VAL A 449 -14.79 5.57 -26.86
N VAL A 450 -15.57 6.38 -27.56
CA VAL A 450 -15.38 6.65 -28.99
C VAL A 450 -14.77 8.03 -29.16
N TRP A 451 -13.57 8.11 -29.73
CA TRP A 451 -13.05 9.37 -30.27
C TRP A 451 -13.49 9.45 -31.72
N ASP A 452 -14.02 10.60 -32.12
CA ASP A 452 -14.65 10.74 -33.42
C ASP A 452 -14.49 12.16 -34.00
N LYS A 453 -14.75 12.28 -35.29
CA LYS A 453 -14.91 13.55 -36.00
C LYS A 453 -15.93 13.40 -37.11
N VAL A 454 -16.51 14.52 -37.53
CA VAL A 454 -17.45 14.54 -38.66
C VAL A 454 -16.68 14.69 -39.97
N VAL A 455 -16.85 13.76 -40.90
CA VAL A 455 -16.31 13.89 -42.26
C VAL A 455 -17.38 14.48 -43.16
N VAL A 456 -17.08 15.59 -43.83
CA VAL A 456 -17.98 16.28 -44.75
C VAL A 456 -17.39 16.30 -46.15
N GLU A 457 -18.10 15.68 -47.09
CA GLU A 457 -17.75 15.66 -48.52
C GLU A 457 -18.65 16.64 -49.28
N LEU A 458 -18.15 17.85 -49.53
CA LEU A 458 -18.78 18.86 -50.38
C LEU A 458 -18.76 18.42 -51.85
N ARG A 459 -19.88 18.65 -52.54
CA ARG A 459 -20.10 18.31 -53.95
C ARG A 459 -20.88 19.42 -54.66
N GLN A 460 -20.51 19.68 -55.90
CA GLN A 460 -21.22 20.59 -56.79
C GLN A 460 -21.45 19.94 -58.15
N PRO A 461 -22.65 20.03 -58.74
CA PRO A 461 -22.94 19.44 -60.04
C PRO A 461 -22.34 20.24 -61.20
N THR A 462 -22.20 21.56 -61.04
CA THR A 462 -21.58 22.47 -62.01
C THR A 462 -20.53 23.34 -61.30
N VAL A 463 -19.55 23.81 -62.06
CA VAL A 463 -18.42 24.60 -61.52
C VAL A 463 -18.63 26.10 -61.72
N ARG A 464 -19.49 26.51 -62.67
CA ARG A 464 -19.70 27.91 -63.06
C ARG A 464 -21.13 28.36 -62.79
N PHE A 465 -21.28 29.58 -62.26
CA PHE A 465 -22.56 30.18 -61.91
C PHE A 465 -22.58 31.68 -62.30
N PRO A 466 -23.72 32.24 -62.74
CA PRO A 466 -23.85 33.68 -62.97
C PRO A 466 -23.71 34.50 -61.67
N PRO A 467 -23.24 35.76 -61.71
CA PRO A 467 -23.10 36.58 -60.51
C PRO A 467 -24.49 36.91 -59.97
N GLY A 468 -24.66 36.82 -58.65
CA GLY A 468 -25.94 36.99 -57.95
C GLY A 468 -26.82 35.74 -57.90
N SER A 469 -26.43 34.65 -58.57
CA SER A 469 -27.10 33.34 -58.41
C SER A 469 -26.59 32.58 -57.17
N ASN A 470 -27.34 31.57 -56.74
CA ASN A 470 -26.97 30.71 -55.62
C ASN A 470 -26.22 29.47 -56.14
N ALA A 471 -24.95 29.33 -55.77
CA ALA A 471 -24.16 28.16 -56.09
C ALA A 471 -24.74 26.93 -55.38
N SER A 472 -25.18 25.94 -56.15
CA SER A 472 -25.76 24.71 -55.62
C SER A 472 -24.66 23.80 -55.08
N ILE A 473 -24.31 23.99 -53.80
CA ILE A 473 -23.39 23.15 -53.05
C ILE A 473 -24.22 22.17 -52.22
N SER A 474 -23.94 20.89 -52.40
CA SER A 474 -24.51 19.79 -51.60
C SER A 474 -23.39 19.10 -50.83
N TYR A 475 -23.72 18.29 -49.83
CA TYR A 475 -22.72 17.54 -49.08
C TYR A 475 -23.23 16.16 -48.68
N ARG A 476 -22.27 15.27 -48.38
CA ARG A 476 -22.49 14.04 -47.61
C ARG A 476 -21.68 14.16 -46.32
N ALA A 477 -22.33 14.06 -45.17
CA ALA A 477 -21.68 14.12 -43.86
C ALA A 477 -21.92 12.84 -43.06
N TYR A 478 -20.89 12.35 -42.38
CA TYR A 478 -20.95 11.12 -41.55
C TYR A 478 -19.92 11.17 -40.41
N TYR A 479 -20.18 10.40 -39.36
CA TYR A 479 -19.22 10.18 -38.27
C TYR A 479 -18.10 9.24 -38.75
N GLU A 480 -16.83 9.60 -38.59
CA GLU A 480 -15.70 8.81 -39.12
C GLU A 480 -15.65 7.42 -38.49
N SER A 481 -15.89 7.32 -37.18
CA SER A 481 -15.74 6.07 -36.43
C SER A 481 -16.76 5.00 -36.82
N THR A 482 -18.01 5.40 -37.14
CA THR A 482 -19.11 4.46 -37.43
C THR A 482 -19.55 4.45 -38.89
N GLY A 483 -19.25 5.51 -39.64
CA GLY A 483 -19.79 5.73 -40.99
C GLY A 483 -21.29 6.08 -41.00
N GLU A 484 -21.91 6.28 -39.83
CA GLU A 484 -23.32 6.64 -39.73
C GLU A 484 -23.55 8.07 -40.25
N PRO A 485 -24.72 8.34 -40.88
CA PRO A 485 -25.06 9.68 -41.33
C PRO A 485 -24.99 10.71 -40.19
N PHE A 486 -24.35 11.84 -40.46
CA PHE A 486 -24.25 12.94 -39.51
C PHE A 486 -25.62 13.58 -39.26
N VAL A 487 -25.95 13.85 -38.00
CA VAL A 487 -27.19 14.52 -37.59
C VAL A 487 -26.84 15.87 -36.98
N GLY A 488 -27.00 16.93 -37.77
CA GLY A 488 -26.68 18.28 -37.34
C GLY A 488 -26.59 19.27 -38.48
N LEU A 489 -25.95 20.40 -38.22
CA LEU A 489 -25.78 21.49 -39.19
C LEU A 489 -24.34 21.55 -39.71
N VAL A 490 -24.20 21.83 -41.01
CA VAL A 490 -22.91 22.11 -41.67
C VAL A 490 -22.95 23.54 -42.19
N GLU A 491 -22.05 24.38 -41.68
CA GLU A 491 -21.91 25.77 -42.08
C GLU A 491 -20.67 25.92 -42.98
N LEU A 492 -20.85 26.55 -44.14
CA LEU A 492 -19.76 26.85 -45.07
C LEU A 492 -19.04 28.13 -44.65
N ASN A 493 -17.76 28.23 -45.01
CA ASN A 493 -16.89 29.38 -44.76
C ASN A 493 -17.30 30.69 -45.43
N ASP A 494 -18.29 30.65 -46.32
CA ASP A 494 -18.74 31.82 -47.04
C ASP A 494 -20.16 31.63 -47.60
N SER A 495 -20.79 32.73 -47.98
CA SER A 495 -22.06 32.75 -48.68
C SER A 495 -21.94 32.10 -50.07
N THR A 496 -22.92 31.28 -50.44
CA THR A 496 -23.05 30.64 -51.76
C THR A 496 -23.51 31.61 -52.86
N VAL A 497 -23.65 32.91 -52.56
CA VAL A 497 -24.02 33.96 -53.53
C VAL A 497 -22.91 35.00 -53.62
N LYS A 498 -22.37 35.24 -54.83
CA LYS A 498 -21.35 36.26 -55.09
C LYS A 498 -21.77 37.19 -56.21
N SER A 499 -21.55 38.49 -56.03
CA SER A 499 -21.88 39.53 -57.00
C SER A 499 -20.73 39.87 -57.97
N SER A 500 -19.51 39.42 -57.68
CA SER A 500 -18.34 39.64 -58.53
C SER A 500 -17.87 38.37 -59.23
N ILE A 501 -17.33 38.55 -60.43
CA ILE A 501 -16.71 37.48 -61.22
C ILE A 501 -15.42 37.04 -60.51
N GLY A 502 -15.21 35.72 -60.39
CA GLY A 502 -14.01 35.18 -59.78
C GLY A 502 -14.14 33.72 -59.33
N LYS A 503 -13.00 33.16 -58.91
CA LYS A 503 -12.91 31.82 -58.29
C LYS A 503 -13.04 31.96 -56.77
N TYR A 504 -13.93 31.18 -56.17
CA TYR A 504 -14.18 31.14 -54.73
C TYR A 504 -14.01 29.71 -54.22
N TYR A 505 -13.39 29.59 -53.05
CA TYR A 505 -13.10 28.30 -52.44
C TYR A 505 -14.05 28.08 -51.27
N TYR A 506 -14.82 27.00 -51.34
CA TYR A 506 -15.76 26.61 -50.31
C TYR A 506 -15.23 25.40 -49.55
N THR A 507 -15.25 25.53 -48.23
CA THR A 507 -14.97 24.47 -47.26
C THR A 507 -15.94 24.64 -46.10
N VAL A 508 -16.07 23.62 -45.25
CA VAL A 508 -16.81 23.76 -43.99
C VAL A 508 -16.04 24.70 -43.06
N GLU A 509 -16.76 25.63 -42.42
CA GLU A 509 -16.26 26.50 -41.34
C GLU A 509 -16.58 25.91 -39.97
N ARG A 510 -17.75 25.30 -39.83
CA ARG A 510 -18.18 24.68 -38.58
C ARG A 510 -19.22 23.58 -38.83
N VAL A 511 -19.18 22.56 -38.00
CA VAL A 511 -20.27 21.60 -37.80
C VAL A 511 -20.91 21.83 -36.44
N VAL A 512 -22.22 21.62 -36.34
CA VAL A 512 -22.96 21.60 -35.08
C VAL A 512 -23.62 20.24 -34.96
N ASP A 513 -22.99 19.34 -34.22
CA ASP A 513 -23.52 17.99 -33.97
C ASP A 513 -24.60 18.02 -32.89
N GLU A 514 -25.82 17.63 -33.25
CA GLU A 514 -26.96 17.62 -32.34
C GLU A 514 -27.06 16.32 -31.53
N LEU A 515 -26.34 15.26 -31.94
CA LEU A 515 -26.46 13.94 -31.34
C LEU A 515 -25.38 13.68 -30.28
N TYR A 516 -24.13 13.98 -30.59
CA TYR A 516 -22.99 13.72 -29.69
C TYR A 516 -22.21 14.97 -29.29
N GLY A 517 -22.56 16.14 -29.84
CA GLY A 517 -21.90 17.40 -29.52
C GLY A 517 -20.47 17.53 -30.07
N LEU A 518 -20.09 16.74 -31.07
CA LEU A 518 -18.80 16.83 -31.73
C LEU A 518 -18.61 18.17 -32.46
N THR A 519 -17.41 18.71 -32.37
CA THR A 519 -16.98 19.93 -33.04
C THR A 519 -15.80 19.72 -33.98
N ALA A 520 -15.07 18.60 -33.84
CA ALA A 520 -14.00 18.21 -34.74
C ALA A 520 -14.58 17.73 -36.07
N TYR A 521 -14.05 18.23 -37.17
CA TYR A 521 -14.46 17.83 -38.50
C TYR A 521 -13.32 17.82 -39.51
N GLU A 522 -13.52 17.08 -40.59
CA GLU A 522 -12.70 17.11 -41.80
C GLU A 522 -13.58 17.41 -43.00
N SER A 523 -13.14 18.33 -43.87
CA SER A 523 -13.85 18.69 -45.10
C SER A 523 -12.90 18.80 -46.26
N ASN A 524 -13.33 18.36 -47.44
CA ASN A 524 -12.68 18.76 -48.68
C ASN A 524 -12.95 20.24 -48.99
N THR A 525 -12.14 20.81 -49.89
CA THR A 525 -12.38 22.14 -50.47
C THR A 525 -12.81 21.98 -51.92
N ILE A 526 -13.89 22.67 -52.31
CA ILE A 526 -14.36 22.76 -53.70
C ILE A 526 -14.16 24.18 -54.24
N VAL A 527 -14.04 24.31 -55.56
CA VAL A 527 -13.90 25.62 -56.21
C VAL A 527 -15.15 25.93 -57.02
N VAL A 528 -15.78 27.05 -56.73
CA VAL A 528 -16.93 27.59 -57.48
C VAL A 528 -16.44 28.82 -58.25
N ILE A 529 -16.84 28.96 -59.51
CA ILE A 529 -16.48 30.10 -60.33
C ILE A 529 -17.75 30.91 -60.62
N PHE A 530 -17.79 32.15 -60.15
CA PHE A 530 -18.81 33.10 -60.59
C PHE A 530 -18.31 33.78 -61.85
N ASP A 531 -19.12 33.73 -62.90
CA ASP A 531 -18.66 34.11 -64.24
C ASP A 531 -19.71 34.89 -65.01
N GLU A 532 -19.34 35.39 -66.18
CA GLU A 532 -20.28 35.89 -67.17
C GLU A 532 -19.83 35.42 -68.55
N ILE A 533 -20.76 35.27 -69.49
CA ILE A 533 -20.42 34.91 -70.87
C ILE A 533 -20.20 36.18 -71.70
N ASP A 534 -19.06 36.21 -72.39
CA ASP A 534 -18.76 37.16 -73.45
C ASP A 534 -19.09 36.55 -74.80
N VAL A 535 -19.69 37.36 -75.67
CA VAL A 535 -20.24 36.91 -76.95
C VAL A 535 -19.71 37.82 -78.04
N GLU A 536 -18.94 37.26 -78.96
CA GLU A 536 -18.42 37.96 -80.14
C GLU A 536 -18.97 37.30 -81.40
N ALA A 537 -19.31 38.09 -82.42
CA ALA A 537 -19.80 37.56 -83.69
C ALA A 537 -18.92 38.00 -84.86
N TYR A 538 -18.68 37.09 -85.80
CA TYR A 538 -18.00 37.36 -87.05
C TYR A 538 -18.64 36.59 -88.20
N VAL A 539 -18.31 36.97 -89.44
CA VAL A 539 -18.89 36.35 -90.64
C VAL A 539 -17.79 35.67 -91.45
N THR A 540 -18.07 34.50 -92.02
CA THR A 540 -17.10 33.80 -92.85
C THR A 540 -16.90 34.50 -94.20
N ALA A 541 -15.70 34.40 -94.76
CA ALA A 541 -15.33 35.11 -96.00
C ALA A 541 -15.77 34.39 -97.29
N THR A 542 -16.75 33.49 -97.22
CA THR A 542 -17.29 32.78 -98.40
C THR A 542 -18.27 33.67 -99.17
N PRO A 543 -18.01 33.98 -100.46
CA PRO A 543 -18.92 34.82 -101.24
C PRO A 543 -20.30 34.16 -101.41
N LEU A 544 -21.36 34.97 -101.36
CA LEU A 544 -22.79 34.67 -101.54
C LEU A 544 -23.41 33.72 -100.51
N THR A 545 -22.59 32.91 -99.85
CA THR A 545 -22.98 31.93 -98.84
C THR A 545 -22.10 32.07 -97.59
N PRO A 546 -22.04 33.26 -96.96
CA PRO A 546 -21.36 33.39 -95.69
C PRO A 546 -22.15 32.71 -94.57
N SER A 547 -21.46 32.39 -93.48
CA SER A 547 -22.05 31.94 -92.23
C SER A 547 -21.76 32.97 -91.15
N VAL A 548 -22.69 33.17 -90.23
CA VAL A 548 -22.43 33.94 -89.00
C VAL A 548 -21.89 32.95 -87.97
N ARG A 549 -20.74 33.26 -87.39
CA ARG A 549 -20.15 32.54 -86.27
C ARG A 549 -20.24 33.38 -85.01
N VAL A 550 -20.70 32.78 -83.93
CA VAL A 550 -20.76 33.36 -82.60
C VAL A 550 -19.78 32.61 -81.71
N VAL A 551 -18.82 33.33 -81.13
CA VAL A 551 -17.86 32.81 -80.16
C VAL A 551 -18.38 33.19 -78.78
N VAL A 552 -18.60 32.19 -77.96
CA VAL A 552 -19.03 32.33 -76.57
C VAL A 552 -17.87 31.89 -75.69
N LYS A 553 -17.39 32.80 -74.85
CA LYS A 553 -16.31 32.54 -73.89
C LYS A 553 -16.75 32.97 -72.50
N TYR A 554 -16.18 32.34 -71.50
CA TYR A 554 -16.29 32.81 -70.12
C TYR A 554 -15.34 34.00 -69.88
N ILE A 555 -15.84 35.06 -69.23
CA ILE A 555 -15.06 36.27 -68.94
C ILE A 555 -13.92 35.97 -67.96
N SER A 556 -14.14 35.09 -66.99
CA SER A 556 -13.18 34.86 -65.90
C SER A 556 -11.83 34.31 -66.38
N ASP A 557 -11.80 33.48 -67.42
CA ASP A 557 -10.59 32.80 -67.89
C ASP A 557 -10.50 32.61 -69.41
N GLY A 558 -11.45 33.13 -70.19
CA GLY A 558 -11.47 33.04 -71.64
C GLY A 558 -11.74 31.64 -72.18
N SER A 559 -12.07 30.67 -71.33
CA SER A 559 -12.39 29.31 -71.77
C SER A 559 -13.68 29.28 -72.62
N PRO A 560 -13.77 28.39 -73.62
CA PRO A 560 -14.94 28.31 -74.48
C PRO A 560 -16.17 27.83 -73.71
N ALA A 561 -17.30 28.50 -73.90
CA ALA A 561 -18.60 28.12 -73.34
C ALA A 561 -19.32 27.16 -74.31
N SER A 562 -18.92 25.89 -74.24
CA SER A 562 -19.41 24.80 -75.10
C SER A 562 -20.76 24.24 -74.63
N GLY A 563 -21.58 23.70 -75.54
CA GLY A 563 -22.89 23.14 -75.24
C GLY A 563 -24.03 24.15 -75.00
N ALA A 564 -23.82 25.42 -75.35
CA ALA A 564 -24.83 26.48 -75.25
C ALA A 564 -25.89 26.34 -76.34
N HIS A 565 -27.13 26.69 -76.01
CA HIS A 565 -28.17 26.90 -77.01
C HIS A 565 -27.99 28.30 -77.61
N VAL A 566 -27.59 28.35 -78.88
CA VAL A 566 -27.34 29.60 -79.59
C VAL A 566 -28.29 29.73 -80.77
N GLU A 567 -29.14 30.75 -80.75
CA GLU A 567 -29.97 31.11 -81.91
C GLU A 567 -29.42 32.36 -82.58
N ILE A 568 -29.33 32.34 -83.90
CA ILE A 568 -28.91 33.48 -84.72
C ILE A 568 -30.00 33.76 -85.76
N ASN A 569 -30.60 34.94 -85.72
CA ASN A 569 -31.72 35.34 -86.58
C ASN A 569 -32.92 34.37 -86.53
N GLY A 570 -33.15 33.74 -85.38
CA GLY A 570 -34.23 32.76 -85.17
C GLY A 570 -33.95 31.37 -85.73
N LEU A 571 -32.71 31.09 -86.15
CA LEU A 571 -32.24 29.76 -86.53
C LEU A 571 -31.26 29.24 -85.48
N GLU A 572 -31.40 27.99 -85.08
CA GLU A 572 -30.48 27.31 -84.16
C GLU A 572 -29.11 27.12 -84.84
N ALA A 573 -28.06 27.61 -84.19
CA ALA A 573 -26.68 27.53 -84.66
C ALA A 573 -26.02 26.23 -84.18
N VAL A 574 -25.20 25.63 -85.04
CA VAL A 574 -24.49 24.38 -84.72
C VAL A 574 -23.13 24.70 -84.13
N GLU A 575 -22.77 24.07 -83.02
CA GLU A 575 -21.42 24.18 -82.46
C GLU A 575 -20.40 23.50 -83.40
N VAL A 576 -19.49 24.28 -83.96
CA VAL A 576 -18.47 23.81 -84.93
C VAL A 576 -17.11 23.61 -84.31
N GLU A 577 -16.80 24.38 -83.26
CA GLU A 577 -15.65 24.24 -82.38
C GLU A 577 -16.12 24.53 -80.95
N PRO A 578 -15.46 24.05 -79.89
CA PRO A 578 -15.85 24.36 -78.51
C PRO A 578 -16.09 25.86 -78.32
N GLY A 579 -17.31 26.24 -77.95
CA GLY A 579 -17.72 27.63 -77.75
C GLY A 579 -17.86 28.45 -79.03
N VAL A 580 -17.86 27.86 -80.23
CA VAL A 580 -18.06 28.54 -81.52
C VAL A 580 -19.25 27.94 -82.24
N TYR A 581 -20.28 28.75 -82.46
CA TYR A 581 -21.56 28.34 -83.02
C TYR A 581 -21.75 28.99 -84.39
N GLU A 582 -22.16 28.22 -85.38
CA GLU A 582 -22.25 28.65 -86.77
C GLU A 582 -23.65 28.41 -87.35
N VAL A 583 -24.18 29.42 -88.03
CA VAL A 583 -25.36 29.26 -88.90
C VAL A 583 -25.08 29.82 -90.28
N ALA A 584 -25.54 29.12 -91.32
CA ALA A 584 -25.47 29.62 -92.68
C ALA A 584 -26.36 30.86 -92.83
N ALA A 585 -25.81 31.95 -93.35
CA ALA A 585 -26.52 33.21 -93.58
C ALA A 585 -26.32 33.68 -95.02
N PRO A 586 -26.91 32.99 -96.03
CA PRO A 586 -26.78 33.38 -97.42
C PRO A 586 -27.19 34.84 -97.61
N CYS A 587 -26.30 35.65 -98.18
CA CYS A 587 -26.55 37.06 -98.37
C CYS A 587 -25.93 37.55 -99.67
N PHE A 588 -26.63 38.49 -100.31
CA PHE A 588 -26.19 39.16 -101.54
C PHE A 588 -25.75 40.59 -101.28
N THR A 589 -25.79 41.05 -100.03
CA THR A 589 -25.43 42.40 -99.61
C THR A 589 -23.98 42.46 -99.09
N PRO A 590 -23.34 43.64 -99.08
CA PRO A 590 -22.01 43.83 -98.48
C PRO A 590 -21.99 43.62 -96.96
N THR A 591 -23.16 43.58 -96.31
CA THR A 591 -23.33 43.44 -94.86
C THR A 591 -24.36 42.37 -94.51
N VAL A 592 -24.14 41.64 -93.41
CA VAL A 592 -25.05 40.67 -92.81
C VAL A 592 -25.51 41.21 -91.46
N SER A 593 -26.81 41.48 -91.32
CA SER A 593 -27.40 41.75 -90.01
C SER A 593 -27.61 40.44 -89.25
N PHE A 594 -27.32 40.44 -87.96
CA PHE A 594 -27.53 39.29 -87.09
C PHE A 594 -28.11 39.71 -85.75
N LYS A 595 -28.89 38.81 -85.14
CA LYS A 595 -29.32 38.84 -83.75
C LYS A 595 -29.04 37.46 -83.15
N ALA A 596 -28.07 37.39 -82.26
CA ALA A 596 -27.67 36.18 -81.55
C ALA A 596 -28.22 36.19 -80.12
N THR A 597 -28.82 35.09 -79.69
CA THR A 597 -29.18 34.82 -78.29
C THR A 597 -28.50 33.55 -77.85
N VAL A 598 -27.76 33.63 -76.74
CA VAL A 598 -27.00 32.54 -76.15
C VAL A 598 -27.61 32.23 -74.79
N GLU A 599 -27.96 30.96 -74.58
CA GLU A 599 -28.42 30.43 -73.30
C GLU A 599 -27.59 29.20 -72.93
N LEU A 600 -26.97 29.22 -71.74
CA LEU A 600 -26.17 28.11 -71.22
C LEU A 600 -26.31 28.08 -69.71
N ASP A 601 -26.90 27.04 -69.12
CA ASP A 601 -26.91 26.80 -67.66
C ASP A 601 -27.14 28.04 -66.78
N GLY A 602 -28.12 28.88 -67.14
CA GLY A 602 -28.48 30.11 -66.42
C GLY A 602 -27.72 31.38 -66.85
N PHE A 603 -26.69 31.25 -67.68
CA PHE A 603 -26.08 32.37 -68.40
C PHE A 603 -26.93 32.72 -69.62
N THR A 604 -27.33 33.98 -69.75
CA THR A 604 -28.04 34.48 -70.94
C THR A 604 -27.39 35.75 -71.47
N LYS A 605 -27.21 35.83 -72.78
CA LYS A 605 -26.67 37.02 -73.45
C LYS A 605 -27.28 37.16 -74.82
N ALA A 606 -27.61 38.39 -75.19
CA ALA A 606 -28.07 38.73 -76.52
C ALA A 606 -27.10 39.75 -77.14
N LEU A 607 -26.78 39.56 -78.41
CA LEU A 607 -25.96 40.46 -79.21
C LEU A 607 -26.63 40.65 -80.57
N GLU A 608 -26.77 41.90 -81.00
CA GLU A 608 -27.26 42.22 -82.35
C GLU A 608 -26.33 43.22 -83.03
N GLY A 609 -26.23 43.15 -84.36
CA GLY A 609 -25.33 44.00 -85.10
C GLY A 609 -25.35 43.73 -86.60
N SER A 610 -24.41 44.38 -87.30
CA SER A 610 -24.21 44.22 -88.74
C SER A 610 -22.73 43.98 -89.02
N LEU A 611 -22.42 42.85 -89.66
CA LEU A 611 -21.07 42.41 -89.97
C LEU A 611 -20.80 42.62 -91.46
N VAL A 612 -19.57 42.98 -91.81
CA VAL A 612 -19.17 43.15 -93.21
C VAL A 612 -18.89 41.78 -93.83
N ALA A 613 -19.65 41.42 -94.88
CA ALA A 613 -19.41 40.21 -95.66
C ALA A 613 -18.25 40.44 -96.63
N TYR A 614 -17.02 40.39 -96.11
CA TYR A 614 -15.81 40.65 -96.89
C TYR A 614 -15.72 39.82 -98.18
N GLY A 615 -16.19 38.57 -98.16
CA GLY A 615 -16.29 37.72 -99.37
C GLY A 615 -17.15 38.34 -100.47
N ASN A 616 -18.29 38.94 -100.12
CA ASN A 616 -19.16 39.67 -101.05
C ASN A 616 -18.55 40.99 -101.51
N VAL A 617 -17.93 41.76 -100.59
CA VAL A 617 -17.27 43.02 -100.93
C VAL A 617 -16.17 42.79 -101.96
N VAL A 618 -15.32 41.78 -101.74
CA VAL A 618 -14.25 41.40 -102.68
C VAL A 618 -14.84 40.88 -104.00
N LEU A 619 -15.86 40.01 -103.96
CA LEU A 619 -16.55 39.53 -105.16
C LEU A 619 -17.09 40.69 -106.00
N TYR A 620 -17.80 41.64 -105.39
CA TYR A 620 -18.34 42.80 -106.08
C TYR A 620 -17.26 43.75 -106.59
N ALA A 621 -16.17 43.94 -105.84
CA ALA A 621 -15.02 44.71 -106.32
C ALA A 621 -14.38 44.05 -107.56
N VAL A 622 -14.22 42.72 -107.56
CA VAL A 622 -13.68 41.95 -108.69
C VAL A 622 -14.62 41.97 -109.90
N ILE A 623 -15.94 41.75 -109.72
CA ILE A 623 -16.94 41.83 -110.79
C ILE A 623 -16.97 43.24 -111.39
N SER A 624 -16.95 44.27 -110.55
CA SER A 624 -16.94 45.67 -111.00
C SER A 624 -15.65 46.02 -111.76
N CYS A 625 -14.49 45.55 -111.30
CA CYS A 625 -13.22 45.69 -112.02
C CYS A 625 -13.22 44.93 -113.35
N ALA A 626 -13.72 43.69 -113.38
CA ALA A 626 -13.83 42.88 -114.59
C ALA A 626 -14.81 43.50 -115.61
N ALA A 627 -15.94 44.05 -115.15
CA ALA A 627 -16.88 44.80 -115.98
C ALA A 627 -16.25 46.09 -116.54
N LEU A 628 -15.49 46.83 -115.73
CA LEU A 628 -14.73 48.01 -116.20
C LEU A 628 -13.67 47.62 -117.24
N ILE A 629 -12.94 46.51 -117.06
CA ILE A 629 -11.98 45.98 -118.04
C ILE A 629 -12.69 45.52 -119.32
N ALA A 630 -13.88 44.90 -119.22
CA ALA A 630 -14.67 44.49 -120.36
C ALA A 630 -15.22 45.69 -121.15
N VAL A 631 -15.73 46.72 -120.46
CA VAL A 631 -16.15 48.00 -121.06
C VAL A 631 -14.96 48.72 -121.69
N TRP A 632 -13.79 48.71 -121.05
CA TRP A 632 -12.55 49.25 -121.60
C TRP A 632 -12.12 48.49 -122.87
N ARG A 633 -12.14 47.15 -122.87
CA ARG A 633 -11.87 46.31 -124.06
C ARG A 633 -12.89 46.51 -125.18
N LEU A 634 -14.17 46.72 -124.86
CA LEU A 634 -15.23 47.04 -125.82
C LEU A 634 -15.01 48.44 -126.44
N ARG A 635 -14.66 49.45 -125.63
CA ARG A 635 -14.30 50.78 -126.14
C ARG A 635 -13.07 50.76 -127.06
N VAL A 636 -12.04 49.96 -126.73
CA VAL A 636 -10.86 49.80 -127.59
C VAL A 636 -11.21 49.10 -128.92
N ARG A 637 -12.14 48.13 -128.92
CA ARG A 637 -12.64 47.49 -130.16
C ARG A 637 -13.51 48.40 -131.03
N PHE A 638 -14.31 49.28 -130.43
CA PHE A 638 -15.13 50.25 -131.20
C PHE A 638 -14.30 51.39 -131.81
N LYS A 639 -13.15 51.74 -131.23
CA LYS A 639 -12.22 52.73 -131.79
C LYS A 639 -11.36 52.22 -132.96
N ALA A 640 -11.42 50.91 -133.27
CA ALA A 640 -10.66 50.28 -134.34
C ALA A 640 -11.53 49.91 -135.57
N ARG A 641 -12.82 50.29 -135.60
CA ARG A 641 -13.77 49.94 -136.68
C ARG A 641 -14.68 51.11 -137.15
N GLY A 642 -14.31 52.36 -136.87
CA GLY A 642 -15.00 53.56 -137.36
C GLY A 642 -14.08 54.76 -137.38
#